data_AF-A0A943SM56-F1
#
_entry.id   AF-A0A943SM56-F1
#
_cell.length_a   1.000
_cell.length_b   1.000
_cell.length_c   1.000
_cell.angle_alpha   90.00
_cell.angle_beta   90.00
_cell.angle_gamma   90.00
#
_symmetry.space_group_name_H-M   'P 1'
#
loop_
_entity.id
_entity.type
_entity.pdbx_description
1 polymer ?
#
loop_
_entity_poly.entity_id
_entity_poly.type
_entity_poly.pdbx_seq_one_letter_code
_entity_poly.pdbx_strand_id
1 'polypeptide(L)'
;RRLSALGPGGLNRDRASFEVRDVHHSHYGRMCPIETPEGPNIGLIGSLSTYAHVNEYGFIETPYRVVDKQTGCVTSEIRYMTADEEDKYVIAQANEPIDAEGHFVNARITCRDLDKFVEVPPENVDLVDVSPKQLISVGTGMIPFLENDDANRALMGSNMQRQAVPLLIPESPIVGTGIEGKAAYDSGVLVKSKQDGFVKSVCADRIEIQDNNGEVHTYKLIKYSRSNQGTCINQLPLVHKGQPVSVGDVLADGPSTEKGEIALGKNILMGFMTWEGYNYEDAVLISERLVKDDVFTSIHIEEYEAQARDTKLGPEEITRDIPNVGAEALKDLDASGIIRIGAEVRSGDILVGKVTPKGETELTAEERLLRAIFGEKAREVRDTSLRVPHGEAGIVVDVKIFTREDKDELTAGVNKLVRVYIAQKRKISVGDKIAGRHGNKGVISRVLPVEDMPFLPDGTPLDIVLNPLGVPSRMNIGQVLEVHLGRAAKAQGWKIATPVFDGASEEDIEELLAASGLSPDGKTVLYDGRSGEPFENRVTVGYMYILKLHHLVDDKIHARSTGPYSLVTQQPLGGKAQFGGQRFGEMEVWALEAYGAANTLQEILTVKSDDIVGRVKTYEAIVKGENIPEPMVPESFKVLIKELQSLCLDVKVLGEGNEELEIRESDGDDVQLDVNIEGNEDAQPGVSGQEDLDDLSLDDIDFQSLGSILDDAEEDEMEDEELDEEPTEDDLLASILDTDLEEEDLGDLLPSLDGDDLDFSDDE
;
A
#
# COMPACT_ATOMS: atom_id res chain seq x y z
N ARG A 1 -10.06 -15.40 -4.53
CA ARG A 1 -11.25 -15.39 -5.42
C ARG A 1 -11.10 -14.33 -6.53
N ARG A 2 -9.87 -14.08 -7.01
CA ARG A 2 -9.56 -13.08 -8.03
C ARG A 2 -9.58 -13.75 -9.41
N LEU A 3 -10.10 -13.06 -10.40
CA LEU A 3 -10.11 -13.45 -11.81
C LEU A 3 -9.14 -12.51 -12.54
N SER A 4 -8.23 -13.07 -13.34
CA SER A 4 -7.27 -12.31 -14.13
C SER A 4 -7.40 -12.72 -15.59
N ALA A 5 -7.57 -11.72 -16.46
CA ALA A 5 -7.43 -11.89 -17.92
C ALA A 5 -5.96 -11.84 -18.37
N LEU A 6 -5.06 -11.38 -17.49
CA LEU A 6 -3.61 -11.29 -17.72
C LEU A 6 -2.91 -12.61 -17.38
N GLY A 7 -1.74 -12.83 -17.98
CA GLY A 7 -0.84 -13.94 -17.71
C GLY A 7 -0.62 -14.87 -18.90
N PRO A 8 0.20 -15.92 -18.76
CA PRO A 8 0.47 -16.86 -19.85
C PRO A 8 -0.81 -17.50 -20.40
N GLY A 9 -1.04 -17.37 -21.71
CA GLY A 9 -2.27 -17.84 -22.37
C GLY A 9 -3.47 -16.88 -22.28
N GLY A 10 -3.33 -15.78 -21.54
CA GLY A 10 -4.29 -14.68 -21.48
C GLY A 10 -3.91 -13.53 -22.42
N LEU A 11 -4.35 -12.33 -22.07
CA LEU A 11 -4.06 -11.10 -22.80
C LEU A 11 -2.82 -10.41 -22.24
N ASN A 12 -2.07 -9.75 -23.12
CA ASN A 12 -1.09 -8.75 -22.69
C ASN A 12 -1.82 -7.43 -22.39
N ARG A 13 -1.43 -6.75 -21.32
CA ARG A 13 -2.02 -5.49 -20.85
C ARG A 13 -2.07 -4.44 -21.97
N ASP A 14 -0.99 -4.29 -22.72
CA ASP A 14 -0.87 -3.26 -23.76
C ASP A 14 -1.64 -3.58 -25.04
N ARG A 15 -2.04 -4.85 -25.21
CA ARG A 15 -2.85 -5.32 -26.35
C ARG A 15 -4.33 -5.45 -26.00
N ALA A 16 -4.72 -5.28 -24.73
CA ALA A 16 -6.09 -5.42 -24.29
C ALA A 16 -6.94 -4.23 -24.76
N SER A 17 -7.98 -4.51 -25.55
CA SER A 17 -8.92 -3.50 -26.03
C SER A 17 -9.87 -3.02 -24.93
N PHE A 18 -10.53 -1.88 -25.17
CA PHE A 18 -11.54 -1.34 -24.26
C PHE A 18 -12.74 -2.29 -24.05
N GLU A 19 -13.13 -3.06 -25.07
CA GLU A 19 -14.28 -3.97 -24.99
C GLU A 19 -14.10 -5.08 -23.95
N VAL A 20 -12.87 -5.57 -23.76
CA VAL A 20 -12.59 -6.63 -22.77
C VAL A 20 -12.61 -6.09 -21.34
N ARG A 21 -12.45 -4.78 -21.17
CA ARG A 21 -12.45 -4.12 -19.86
C ARG A 21 -13.86 -3.75 -19.39
N ASP A 22 -14.84 -3.79 -20.28
CA ASP A 22 -16.20 -3.37 -19.98
C ASP A 22 -17.01 -4.47 -19.25
N VAL A 23 -18.07 -4.05 -18.57
CA VAL A 23 -18.96 -4.96 -17.84
C VAL A 23 -19.99 -5.53 -18.81
N HIS A 24 -19.88 -6.84 -19.08
CA HIS A 24 -20.83 -7.56 -19.91
C HIS A 24 -22.05 -8.06 -19.10
N HIS A 25 -23.23 -8.14 -19.72
CA HIS A 25 -24.47 -8.56 -19.04
C HIS A 25 -24.37 -9.97 -18.42
N SER A 26 -23.59 -10.87 -19.03
CA SER A 26 -23.36 -12.22 -18.50
C SER A 26 -22.52 -12.26 -17.22
N HIS A 27 -21.87 -11.15 -16.83
CA HIS A 27 -21.15 -11.04 -15.56
C HIS A 27 -22.09 -11.11 -14.35
N TYR A 28 -23.39 -10.83 -14.53
CA TYR A 28 -24.39 -10.89 -13.46
C TYR A 28 -24.34 -12.22 -12.70
N GLY A 29 -24.10 -12.15 -11.38
CA GLY A 29 -24.00 -13.33 -10.51
C GLY A 29 -22.70 -14.14 -10.62
N ARG A 30 -21.81 -13.80 -11.56
CA ARG A 30 -20.56 -14.54 -11.86
C ARG A 30 -19.32 -13.75 -11.47
N MET A 31 -19.20 -12.53 -11.98
CA MET A 31 -18.09 -11.61 -11.77
C MET A 31 -18.63 -10.30 -11.23
N CYS A 32 -18.01 -9.78 -10.18
CA CYS A 32 -18.47 -8.55 -9.55
C CYS A 32 -18.23 -7.36 -10.49
N PRO A 33 -19.25 -6.54 -10.78
CA PRO A 33 -19.10 -5.37 -11.64
C PRO A 33 -18.46 -4.16 -10.93
N ILE A 34 -18.23 -4.25 -9.61
CA ILE A 34 -17.72 -3.15 -8.79
C ILE A 34 -16.25 -3.36 -8.41
N GLU A 35 -15.87 -4.56 -7.95
CA GLU A 35 -14.52 -4.78 -7.42
C GLU A 35 -13.50 -5.07 -8.55
N THR A 36 -12.78 -4.02 -8.97
CA THR A 36 -11.67 -4.06 -9.91
C THR A 36 -10.64 -2.97 -9.54
N PRO A 37 -9.33 -3.12 -9.84
CA PRO A 37 -8.35 -2.05 -9.64
C PRO A 37 -8.68 -0.80 -10.47
N GLU A 38 -8.38 0.38 -9.94
CA GLU A 38 -8.65 1.68 -10.60
C GLU A 38 -7.61 2.05 -11.65
N GLY A 39 -6.40 1.51 -11.51
CA GLY A 39 -5.27 1.82 -12.38
C GLY A 39 -5.31 1.10 -13.75
N PRO A 40 -4.14 0.84 -14.36
CA PRO A 40 -4.05 0.34 -15.74
C PRO A 40 -4.67 -1.06 -15.94
N ASN A 41 -4.98 -1.76 -14.85
CA ASN A 41 -5.57 -3.10 -14.85
C ASN A 41 -7.10 -3.12 -14.68
N ILE A 42 -7.77 -1.96 -14.76
CA ILE A 42 -9.23 -1.87 -14.69
C ILE A 42 -9.91 -2.79 -15.71
N GLY A 43 -10.89 -3.57 -15.23
CA GLY A 43 -11.63 -4.56 -16.01
C GLY A 43 -10.87 -5.86 -16.34
N LEU A 44 -9.52 -5.84 -16.33
CA LEU A 44 -8.70 -7.02 -16.60
C LEU A 44 -8.54 -7.92 -15.37
N ILE A 45 -8.66 -7.33 -14.18
CA ILE A 45 -8.67 -8.02 -12.91
C ILE A 45 -10.00 -7.75 -12.22
N GLY A 46 -10.72 -8.79 -11.82
CA GLY A 46 -11.91 -8.65 -11.00
C GLY A 46 -12.03 -9.76 -9.96
N SER A 47 -13.18 -9.79 -9.30
CA SER A 47 -13.48 -10.77 -8.25
C SER A 47 -14.70 -11.60 -8.61
N LEU A 48 -14.68 -12.88 -8.22
CA LEU A 48 -15.88 -13.73 -8.27
C LEU A 48 -16.98 -13.16 -7.38
N SER A 49 -18.22 -13.19 -7.88
CA SER A 49 -19.40 -12.85 -7.09
C SER A 49 -19.61 -13.85 -5.94
N THR A 50 -20.49 -13.50 -5.00
CA THR A 50 -20.64 -14.20 -3.71
C THR A 50 -21.03 -15.67 -3.88
N TYR A 51 -22.02 -15.98 -4.74
CA TYR A 51 -22.51 -17.34 -4.96
C TYR A 51 -21.97 -18.01 -6.23
N ALA A 52 -21.05 -17.35 -6.94
CA ALA A 52 -20.46 -17.89 -8.15
C ALA A 52 -19.67 -19.17 -7.86
N HIS A 53 -19.82 -20.15 -8.75
CA HIS A 53 -19.15 -21.46 -8.68
C HIS A 53 -18.52 -21.80 -10.04
N VAL A 54 -17.41 -22.53 -10.07
CA VAL A 54 -16.76 -22.96 -11.33
C VAL A 54 -17.07 -24.43 -11.56
N ASN A 55 -17.60 -24.76 -12.74
CA ASN A 55 -17.97 -26.13 -13.07
C ASN A 55 -16.78 -26.97 -13.59
N GLU A 56 -17.02 -28.25 -13.87
CA GLU A 56 -15.98 -29.20 -14.32
C GLU A 56 -15.32 -28.81 -15.65
N TYR A 57 -15.99 -27.99 -16.47
CA TYR A 57 -15.47 -27.49 -17.75
C TYR A 57 -14.74 -26.14 -17.63
N GLY A 58 -14.76 -25.51 -16.45
CA GLY A 58 -14.14 -24.22 -16.19
C GLY A 58 -15.05 -23.00 -16.41
N PHE A 59 -16.33 -23.19 -16.71
CA PHE A 59 -17.29 -22.08 -16.80
C PHE A 59 -17.80 -21.66 -15.43
N ILE A 60 -18.12 -20.37 -15.29
CA ILE A 60 -18.68 -19.82 -14.06
C ILE A 60 -20.20 -19.96 -14.11
N GLU A 61 -20.74 -20.63 -13.09
CA GLU A 61 -22.15 -20.83 -12.87
C GLU A 61 -22.65 -19.95 -11.71
N THR A 62 -23.91 -19.56 -11.80
CA THR A 62 -24.60 -18.85 -10.72
C THR A 62 -25.93 -19.54 -10.41
N PRO A 63 -26.37 -19.57 -9.14
CA PRO A 63 -27.60 -20.24 -8.75
C PRO A 63 -28.85 -19.38 -8.96
N TYR A 64 -29.95 -20.02 -9.36
CA TYR A 64 -31.29 -19.44 -9.49
C TYR A 64 -32.36 -20.35 -8.87
N ARG A 65 -33.45 -19.77 -8.38
CA ARG A 65 -34.66 -20.49 -7.96
C ARG A 65 -35.60 -20.71 -9.14
N VAL A 66 -36.13 -21.92 -9.26
CA VAL A 66 -37.04 -22.28 -10.36
C VAL A 66 -38.46 -21.82 -10.06
N VAL A 67 -39.13 -21.18 -11.03
CA VAL A 67 -40.57 -20.91 -10.98
C VAL A 67 -41.32 -22.07 -11.65
N ASP A 68 -42.23 -22.70 -10.92
CA ASP A 68 -43.08 -23.74 -11.50
C ASP A 68 -44.20 -23.10 -12.32
N LYS A 69 -44.12 -23.22 -13.65
CA LYS A 69 -45.11 -22.67 -14.59
C LYS A 69 -46.52 -23.23 -14.42
N GLN A 70 -46.68 -24.42 -13.83
CA GLN A 70 -48.01 -25.01 -13.64
C GLN A 70 -48.75 -24.39 -12.46
N THR A 71 -48.02 -24.04 -11.40
CA THR A 71 -48.56 -23.52 -10.14
C THR A 71 -48.37 -22.02 -10.00
N GLY A 72 -47.47 -21.42 -10.77
CA GLY A 72 -47.08 -20.00 -10.68
C GLY A 72 -46.26 -19.69 -9.43
N CYS A 73 -45.75 -20.71 -8.74
CA CYS A 73 -45.04 -20.56 -7.46
C CYS A 73 -43.52 -20.59 -7.66
N VAL A 74 -42.81 -19.72 -6.94
CA VAL A 74 -41.35 -19.75 -6.83
C VAL A 74 -40.95 -20.90 -5.91
N THR A 75 -40.31 -21.93 -6.46
CA THR A 75 -39.91 -23.12 -5.69
C THR A 75 -38.65 -22.87 -4.85
N SER A 76 -38.33 -23.82 -3.98
CA SER A 76 -37.05 -23.88 -3.25
C SER A 76 -35.98 -24.68 -4.00
N GLU A 77 -36.27 -25.16 -5.21
CA GLU A 77 -35.29 -25.86 -6.05
C GLU A 77 -34.30 -24.83 -6.61
N ILE A 78 -33.01 -25.03 -6.31
CA ILE A 78 -31.92 -24.18 -6.79
C ILE A 78 -31.22 -24.89 -7.95
N ARG A 79 -31.08 -24.21 -9.08
CA ARG A 79 -30.31 -24.68 -10.24
C ARG A 79 -29.17 -23.72 -10.54
N TYR A 80 -27.97 -24.27 -10.70
CA TYR A 80 -26.80 -23.54 -11.16
C TYR A 80 -26.83 -23.52 -12.69
N MET A 81 -26.55 -22.36 -13.29
CA MET A 81 -26.58 -22.18 -14.74
C MET A 81 -25.35 -21.42 -15.24
N THR A 82 -24.81 -21.85 -16.38
CA THR A 82 -23.80 -21.13 -17.16
C THR A 82 -24.44 -19.98 -17.92
N ALA A 83 -23.62 -19.08 -18.48
CA ALA A 83 -24.12 -17.89 -19.18
C ALA A 83 -24.99 -18.24 -20.41
N ASP A 84 -24.59 -19.25 -21.19
CA ASP A 84 -25.30 -19.70 -22.39
C ASP A 84 -26.61 -20.45 -22.11
N GLU A 85 -26.74 -21.03 -20.91
CA GLU A 85 -27.99 -21.62 -20.43
C GLU A 85 -28.95 -20.54 -19.93
N GLU A 86 -28.42 -19.57 -19.19
CA GLU A 86 -29.15 -18.43 -18.63
C GLU A 86 -29.88 -17.60 -19.70
N ASP A 87 -29.22 -17.36 -20.84
CA ASP A 87 -29.73 -16.57 -21.97
C ASP A 87 -31.06 -17.07 -22.56
N LYS A 88 -31.50 -18.29 -22.21
CA LYS A 88 -32.75 -18.90 -22.71
C LYS A 88 -33.96 -18.62 -21.82
N TYR A 89 -33.77 -17.98 -20.67
CA TYR A 89 -34.77 -17.84 -19.62
C TYR A 89 -35.00 -16.38 -19.25
N VAL A 90 -36.22 -16.07 -18.80
CA VAL A 90 -36.58 -14.76 -18.25
C VAL A 90 -36.48 -14.79 -16.72
N ILE A 91 -35.61 -13.95 -16.15
CA ILE A 91 -35.21 -14.03 -14.74
C ILE A 91 -35.72 -12.81 -13.96
N ALA A 92 -36.49 -13.04 -12.90
CA ALA A 92 -36.92 -11.99 -11.99
C ALA A 92 -35.87 -11.68 -10.92
N GLN A 93 -35.87 -10.44 -10.44
CA GLN A 93 -34.99 -9.97 -9.38
C GLN A 93 -35.34 -10.59 -8.02
N ALA A 94 -34.35 -10.66 -7.11
CA ALA A 94 -34.53 -11.25 -5.78
C ALA A 94 -35.44 -10.43 -4.83
N ASN A 95 -35.59 -9.13 -5.09
CA ASN A 95 -36.36 -8.18 -4.28
C ASN A 95 -37.85 -8.14 -4.65
N GLU A 96 -38.28 -8.88 -5.67
CA GLU A 96 -39.69 -8.90 -6.08
C GLU A 96 -40.55 -9.51 -4.95
N PRO A 97 -41.62 -8.83 -4.49
CA PRO A 97 -42.43 -9.31 -3.38
C PRO A 97 -43.17 -10.60 -3.74
N ILE A 98 -42.94 -11.63 -2.92
CA ILE A 98 -43.63 -12.92 -2.96
C ILE A 98 -44.52 -13.09 -1.73
N ASP A 99 -45.66 -13.75 -1.89
CA ASP A 99 -46.52 -14.10 -0.76
C ASP A 99 -46.03 -15.36 -0.02
N ALA A 100 -46.72 -15.73 1.05
CA ALA A 100 -46.37 -16.90 1.86
C ALA A 100 -46.55 -18.25 1.12
N GLU A 101 -47.32 -18.27 0.04
CA GLU A 101 -47.55 -19.45 -0.82
C GLU A 101 -46.55 -19.51 -1.99
N GLY A 102 -45.74 -18.46 -2.16
CA GLY A 102 -44.68 -18.37 -3.15
C GLY A 102 -45.11 -17.75 -4.47
N HIS A 103 -46.28 -17.10 -4.54
CA HIS A 103 -46.74 -16.38 -5.73
C HIS A 103 -46.24 -14.93 -5.71
N PHE A 104 -46.05 -14.38 -6.91
CA PHE A 104 -45.72 -12.97 -7.06
C PHE A 104 -46.92 -12.08 -6.72
N VAL A 105 -46.68 -11.05 -5.91
CA VAL A 105 -47.74 -10.11 -5.50
C VAL A 105 -48.09 -9.13 -6.62
N ASN A 106 -47.09 -8.72 -7.41
CA ASN A 106 -47.26 -7.74 -8.48
C ASN A 106 -47.77 -8.39 -9.78
N ALA A 107 -48.62 -7.68 -10.50
CA ALA A 107 -49.19 -8.15 -11.78
C ALA A 107 -48.20 -8.03 -12.97
N ARG A 108 -47.16 -7.21 -12.83
CA ARG A 108 -46.06 -7.06 -13.79
C ARG A 108 -44.76 -7.05 -13.00
N ILE A 109 -43.83 -7.91 -13.42
CA ILE A 109 -42.56 -8.13 -12.72
C ILE A 109 -41.45 -7.66 -13.64
N THR A 110 -40.52 -6.88 -13.09
CA THR A 110 -39.30 -6.49 -13.81
C THR A 110 -38.36 -7.68 -13.88
N CYS A 111 -38.13 -8.17 -15.09
CA CYS A 111 -37.27 -9.30 -15.36
C CYS A 111 -36.13 -8.92 -16.30
N ARG A 112 -35.04 -9.68 -16.23
CA ARG A 112 -33.94 -9.64 -17.17
C ARG A 112 -34.16 -10.69 -18.26
N ASP A 113 -34.08 -10.22 -19.51
CA ASP A 113 -34.08 -11.04 -20.72
C ASP A 113 -32.86 -10.59 -21.55
N LEU A 114 -31.80 -11.40 -21.53
CA LEU A 114 -30.47 -11.06 -22.06
C LEU A 114 -29.91 -9.74 -21.49
N ASP A 115 -29.74 -8.74 -22.35
CA ASP A 115 -29.24 -7.40 -22.06
C ASP A 115 -30.34 -6.39 -21.69
N LYS A 116 -31.62 -6.81 -21.68
CA LYS A 116 -32.78 -5.93 -21.51
C LYS A 116 -33.53 -6.18 -20.22
N PHE A 117 -34.03 -5.09 -19.64
CA PHE A 117 -35.02 -5.13 -18.57
C PHE A 117 -36.42 -5.01 -19.16
N VAL A 118 -37.23 -6.06 -18.99
CA VAL A 118 -38.58 -6.18 -19.53
C VAL A 118 -39.58 -6.40 -18.40
N GLU A 119 -40.75 -5.78 -18.50
CA GLU A 119 -41.85 -6.06 -17.58
C GLU A 119 -42.76 -7.14 -18.16
N VAL A 120 -42.80 -8.29 -17.51
CA VAL A 120 -43.59 -9.45 -17.94
C VAL A 120 -44.63 -9.84 -16.88
N PRO A 121 -45.74 -10.46 -17.28
CA PRO A 121 -46.66 -11.07 -16.33
C PRO A 121 -45.99 -12.26 -15.60
N PRO A 122 -46.43 -12.61 -14.38
CA PRO A 122 -45.88 -13.71 -13.58
C PRO A 122 -45.76 -15.06 -14.31
N GLU A 123 -46.68 -15.33 -15.25
CA GLU A 123 -46.71 -16.57 -16.03
C GLU A 123 -45.51 -16.75 -16.97
N ASN A 124 -44.83 -15.65 -17.31
CA ASN A 124 -43.69 -15.63 -18.22
C ASN A 124 -42.34 -15.65 -17.50
N VAL A 125 -42.32 -15.63 -16.16
CA VAL A 125 -41.09 -15.71 -15.38
C VAL A 125 -40.67 -17.17 -15.25
N ASP A 126 -39.41 -17.45 -15.60
CA ASP A 126 -38.85 -18.81 -15.53
C ASP A 126 -38.08 -19.04 -14.23
N LEU A 127 -37.31 -18.03 -13.82
CA LEU A 127 -36.33 -18.12 -12.74
C LEU A 127 -36.36 -16.86 -11.87
N VAL A 128 -35.87 -16.99 -10.65
CA VAL A 128 -35.67 -15.87 -9.72
C VAL A 128 -34.26 -15.95 -9.14
N ASP A 129 -33.61 -14.80 -8.96
CA ASP A 129 -32.35 -14.70 -8.22
C ASP A 129 -32.48 -15.31 -6.80
N VAL A 130 -31.38 -15.89 -6.27
CA VAL A 130 -31.40 -16.49 -4.93
C VAL A 130 -31.32 -15.45 -3.80
N SER A 131 -30.64 -14.33 -4.06
CA SER A 131 -30.35 -13.31 -3.07
C SER A 131 -29.94 -12.00 -3.75
N PRO A 132 -30.29 -10.83 -3.20
CA PRO A 132 -29.85 -9.53 -3.75
C PRO A 132 -28.32 -9.38 -3.78
N LYS A 133 -27.60 -10.05 -2.85
CA LYS A 133 -26.13 -10.05 -2.78
C LYS A 133 -25.46 -10.90 -3.87
N GLN A 134 -26.23 -11.59 -4.71
CA GLN A 134 -25.70 -12.50 -5.73
C GLN A 134 -24.81 -11.79 -6.75
N LEU A 135 -25.11 -10.53 -7.06
CA LEU A 135 -24.37 -9.74 -8.04
C LEU A 135 -22.94 -9.41 -7.62
N ILE A 136 -22.72 -9.14 -6.34
CA ILE A 136 -21.51 -8.49 -5.83
C ILE A 136 -20.50 -9.48 -5.23
N SER A 137 -19.24 -9.07 -5.12
CA SER A 137 -18.19 -9.81 -4.43
C SER A 137 -18.35 -9.76 -2.91
N VAL A 138 -17.54 -10.54 -2.20
CA VAL A 138 -17.48 -10.50 -0.73
C VAL A 138 -16.97 -9.16 -0.22
N GLY A 139 -15.98 -8.56 -0.88
CA GLY A 139 -15.43 -7.24 -0.53
C GLY A 139 -16.48 -6.14 -0.62
N THR A 140 -17.16 -6.06 -1.76
CA THR A 140 -18.24 -5.10 -2.00
C THR A 140 -19.45 -5.38 -1.12
N GLY A 141 -19.71 -6.66 -0.80
CA GLY A 141 -20.80 -7.07 0.10
C GLY A 141 -20.65 -6.63 1.56
N MET A 142 -19.50 -6.10 1.97
CA MET A 142 -19.25 -5.56 3.32
C MET A 142 -19.56 -4.05 3.45
N ILE A 143 -19.95 -3.39 2.36
CA ILE A 143 -20.34 -1.97 2.34
C ILE A 143 -21.84 -1.88 2.66
N PRO A 144 -22.25 -1.33 3.82
CA PRO A 144 -23.67 -1.08 4.09
C PRO A 144 -24.19 0.01 3.16
N PHE A 145 -25.49 0.04 2.86
CA PHE A 145 -26.10 1.09 2.03
C PHE A 145 -25.45 1.28 0.65
N LEU A 146 -24.84 0.24 0.09
CA LEU A 146 -24.15 0.28 -1.20
C LEU A 146 -25.05 0.84 -2.32
N GLU A 147 -26.34 0.57 -2.26
CA GLU A 147 -27.33 1.08 -3.22
C GLU A 147 -27.46 2.61 -3.26
N ASN A 148 -26.89 3.32 -2.26
CA ASN A 148 -26.88 4.78 -2.16
C ASN A 148 -25.52 5.39 -2.53
N ASP A 149 -24.58 4.58 -3.00
CA ASP A 149 -23.27 5.01 -3.45
C ASP A 149 -23.11 4.88 -4.96
N ASP A 150 -22.50 5.88 -5.59
CA ASP A 150 -22.03 5.77 -6.97
C ASP A 150 -21.04 4.60 -7.14
N ALA A 151 -21.11 3.93 -8.28
CA ALA A 151 -20.31 2.73 -8.56
C ALA A 151 -18.79 2.99 -8.44
N ASN A 152 -18.31 4.18 -8.81
CA ASN A 152 -16.90 4.52 -8.69
C ASN A 152 -16.45 4.62 -7.22
N ARG A 153 -17.31 5.16 -6.35
CA ARG A 153 -17.02 5.26 -4.91
C ARG A 153 -17.13 3.91 -4.22
N ALA A 154 -18.11 3.10 -4.62
CA ALA A 154 -18.23 1.73 -4.17
C ALA A 154 -17.00 0.88 -4.55
N LEU A 155 -16.47 1.07 -5.75
CA LEU A 155 -15.24 0.42 -6.24
C LEU A 155 -14.05 0.80 -5.36
N MET A 156 -13.83 2.11 -5.15
CA MET A 156 -12.81 2.63 -4.23
C MET A 156 -12.97 2.05 -2.82
N GLY A 157 -14.18 2.06 -2.27
CA GLY A 157 -14.49 1.52 -0.95
C GLY A 157 -14.18 0.03 -0.81
N SER A 158 -14.50 -0.76 -1.83
CA SER A 158 -14.19 -2.20 -1.88
C SER A 158 -12.68 -2.44 -1.94
N ASN A 159 -11.96 -1.67 -2.77
CA ASN A 159 -10.51 -1.78 -2.91
C ASN A 159 -9.77 -1.38 -1.63
N MET A 160 -10.14 -0.26 -1.01
CA MET A 160 -9.49 0.27 0.20
C MET A 160 -9.72 -0.62 1.42
N GLN A 161 -10.85 -1.33 1.52
CA GLN A 161 -11.06 -2.31 2.59
C GLN A 161 -9.97 -3.41 2.61
N ARG A 162 -9.41 -3.77 1.44
CA ARG A 162 -8.32 -4.76 1.35
C ARG A 162 -6.97 -4.20 1.81
N GLN A 163 -6.83 -2.88 1.84
CA GLN A 163 -5.61 -2.17 2.27
C GLN A 163 -5.63 -1.84 3.76
N ALA A 164 -6.68 -2.24 4.49
CA ALA A 164 -6.81 -1.95 5.90
C ALA A 164 -5.76 -2.70 6.75
N VAL A 165 -5.08 -1.97 7.64
CA VAL A 165 -4.05 -2.54 8.50
C VAL A 165 -4.68 -3.17 9.75
N PRO A 166 -4.26 -4.37 10.16
CA PRO A 166 -4.68 -4.95 11.42
C PRO A 166 -4.31 -4.06 12.61
N LEU A 167 -5.31 -3.62 13.35
CA LEU A 167 -5.16 -2.80 14.54
C LEU A 167 -4.76 -3.66 15.75
N LEU A 168 -4.12 -3.01 16.74
CA LEU A 168 -3.72 -3.63 17.99
C LEU A 168 -4.90 -4.25 18.74
N ILE A 169 -6.04 -3.56 18.73
CA ILE A 169 -7.30 -4.02 19.30
C ILE A 169 -8.36 -3.89 18.21
N PRO A 170 -8.78 -4.98 17.55
CA PRO A 170 -9.87 -4.92 16.57
C PRO A 170 -11.21 -4.59 17.24
N GLU A 171 -12.13 -3.99 16.50
CA GLU A 171 -13.52 -3.76 16.91
C GLU A 171 -14.44 -3.99 15.73
N SER A 172 -15.48 -4.80 15.91
CA SER A 172 -16.46 -5.09 14.87
C SER A 172 -17.33 -3.88 14.55
N PRO A 173 -17.78 -3.71 13.29
CA PRO A 173 -18.61 -2.58 12.91
C PRO A 173 -19.97 -2.64 13.62
N ILE A 174 -20.46 -1.50 14.11
CA ILE A 174 -21.82 -1.38 14.68
C ILE A 174 -22.86 -1.57 13.57
N VAL A 175 -22.60 -1.01 12.39
CA VAL A 175 -23.42 -1.16 11.19
C VAL A 175 -22.69 -2.10 10.23
N GLY A 176 -23.04 -3.37 10.24
CA GLY A 176 -22.51 -4.37 9.31
C GLY A 176 -23.50 -4.71 8.18
N THR A 177 -23.18 -5.70 7.35
CA THR A 177 -24.10 -6.25 6.34
C THR A 177 -24.51 -7.70 6.62
N GLY A 178 -23.86 -8.34 7.60
CA GLY A 178 -24.05 -9.73 7.99
C GLY A 178 -23.18 -10.72 7.21
N ILE A 179 -22.34 -10.25 6.30
CA ILE A 179 -21.37 -11.11 5.58
C ILE A 179 -20.06 -11.29 6.36
N GLU A 180 -19.77 -10.40 7.31
CA GLU A 180 -18.50 -10.29 8.05
C GLU A 180 -18.17 -11.58 8.80
N GLY A 181 -19.16 -12.21 9.45
CA GLY A 181 -18.99 -13.48 10.14
C GLY A 181 -18.65 -14.64 9.21
N LYS A 182 -19.35 -14.73 8.07
CA LYS A 182 -19.10 -15.78 7.09
C LYS A 182 -17.75 -15.60 6.40
N ALA A 183 -17.40 -14.36 6.06
CA ALA A 183 -16.13 -14.00 5.45
C ALA A 183 -14.95 -14.31 6.40
N ALA A 184 -15.05 -13.97 7.69
CA ALA A 184 -14.03 -14.33 8.68
C ALA A 184 -13.91 -15.87 8.85
N TYR A 185 -15.04 -16.57 8.92
CA TYR A 185 -15.06 -18.03 9.06
C TYR A 185 -14.39 -18.77 7.89
N ASP A 186 -14.61 -18.30 6.66
CA ASP A 186 -14.07 -18.91 5.44
C ASP A 186 -12.63 -18.44 5.11
N SER A 187 -12.16 -17.34 5.71
CA SER A 187 -10.81 -16.79 5.48
C SER A 187 -9.65 -17.71 5.90
N GLY A 188 -9.89 -18.64 6.82
CA GLY A 188 -8.86 -19.50 7.41
C GLY A 188 -8.04 -18.84 8.53
N VAL A 189 -8.33 -17.57 8.85
CA VAL A 189 -7.62 -16.80 9.87
C VAL A 189 -8.05 -17.18 11.30
N LEU A 190 -9.32 -17.57 11.45
CA LEU A 190 -9.92 -18.04 12.70
C LEU A 190 -9.52 -19.48 13.02
N VAL A 191 -9.22 -19.76 14.29
CA VAL A 191 -8.98 -21.14 14.76
C VAL A 191 -10.33 -21.79 15.07
N LYS A 192 -10.67 -22.87 14.36
CA LYS A 192 -11.95 -23.58 14.48
C LYS A 192 -11.79 -24.92 15.18
N SER A 193 -12.80 -25.31 15.95
CA SER A 193 -12.84 -26.64 16.57
C SER A 193 -13.10 -27.73 15.53
N LYS A 194 -12.31 -28.80 15.60
CA LYS A 194 -12.47 -30.00 14.78
C LYS A 194 -13.23 -31.11 15.52
N GLN A 195 -13.47 -30.96 16.82
CA GLN A 195 -14.14 -31.96 17.64
C GLN A 195 -15.19 -31.32 18.54
N ASP A 196 -16.23 -32.10 18.86
CA ASP A 196 -17.16 -31.76 19.93
C ASP A 196 -16.54 -32.09 21.28
N GLY A 197 -16.70 -31.21 22.26
CA GLY A 197 -16.14 -31.42 23.59
C GLY A 197 -16.26 -30.21 24.49
N PHE A 198 -15.36 -30.13 25.47
CA PHE A 198 -15.25 -28.98 26.35
C PHE A 198 -13.81 -28.49 26.44
N VAL A 199 -13.67 -27.19 26.63
CA VAL A 199 -12.37 -26.54 26.73
C VAL A 199 -11.71 -26.92 28.06
N LYS A 200 -10.61 -27.70 27.99
CA LYS A 200 -9.89 -28.20 29.16
C LYS A 200 -8.95 -27.13 29.73
N SER A 201 -8.20 -26.46 28.86
CA SER A 201 -7.28 -25.39 29.24
C SER A 201 -7.18 -24.36 28.10
N VAL A 202 -6.95 -23.10 28.49
CA VAL A 202 -6.78 -21.97 27.58
C VAL A 202 -5.55 -21.19 28.03
N CYS A 203 -4.60 -21.04 27.13
CA CYS A 203 -3.42 -20.21 27.28
C CYS A 203 -3.33 -19.25 26.08
N ALA A 204 -2.44 -18.26 26.17
CA ALA A 204 -2.22 -17.33 25.05
C ALA A 204 -1.53 -17.98 23.84
N ASP A 205 -0.82 -19.10 24.02
CA ASP A 205 -0.07 -19.83 23.00
C ASP A 205 -0.82 -21.07 22.47
N ARG A 206 -1.74 -21.63 23.25
CA ARG A 206 -2.46 -22.87 22.92
C ARG A 206 -3.84 -22.96 23.56
N ILE A 207 -4.72 -23.72 22.92
CA ILE A 207 -6.04 -24.11 23.43
C ILE A 207 -6.12 -25.64 23.45
N GLU A 208 -6.56 -26.24 24.56
CA GLU A 208 -6.75 -27.68 24.67
C GLU A 208 -8.24 -28.01 24.82
N ILE A 209 -8.76 -28.83 23.91
CA ILE A 209 -10.13 -29.34 23.94
C ILE A 209 -10.10 -30.80 24.34
N GLN A 210 -10.93 -31.16 25.31
CA GLN A 210 -11.17 -32.56 25.66
C GLN A 210 -12.44 -33.02 24.98
N ASP A 211 -12.34 -34.04 24.14
CA ASP A 211 -13.48 -34.62 23.45
C ASP A 211 -14.33 -35.51 24.39
N ASN A 212 -15.46 -35.98 23.87
CA ASN A 212 -16.37 -36.88 24.60
C ASN A 212 -15.75 -38.25 24.92
N ASN A 213 -14.66 -38.64 24.24
CA ASN A 213 -13.92 -39.89 24.46
C ASN A 213 -12.78 -39.73 25.49
N GLY A 214 -12.51 -38.50 25.96
CA GLY A 214 -11.45 -38.18 26.88
C GLY A 214 -10.09 -37.92 26.24
N GLU A 215 -10.01 -37.87 24.90
CA GLU A 215 -8.80 -37.48 24.17
C GLU A 215 -8.66 -35.94 24.18
N VAL A 216 -7.41 -35.47 24.26
CA VAL A 216 -7.10 -34.04 24.35
C VAL A 216 -6.48 -33.57 23.04
N HIS A 217 -7.21 -32.70 22.34
CA HIS A 217 -6.80 -32.09 21.09
C HIS A 217 -6.20 -30.71 21.38
N THR A 218 -4.94 -30.50 20.99
CA THR A 218 -4.21 -29.23 21.24
C THR A 218 -4.15 -28.39 19.98
N TYR A 219 -4.57 -27.14 20.08
CA TYR A 219 -4.55 -26.13 19.03
C TYR A 219 -3.49 -25.08 19.36
N LYS A 220 -2.43 -24.97 18.55
CA LYS A 220 -1.39 -23.95 18.72
C LYS A 220 -1.81 -22.65 18.05
N LEU A 221 -1.73 -21.54 18.76
CA LEU A 221 -2.06 -20.21 18.25
C LEU A 221 -0.81 -19.55 17.64
N ILE A 222 -1.02 -18.78 16.57
CA ILE A 222 0.01 -17.95 15.94
C ILE A 222 0.14 -16.64 16.72
N LYS A 223 1.36 -16.30 17.18
CA LYS A 223 1.62 -15.11 17.99
C LYS A 223 2.69 -14.26 17.32
N TYR A 224 2.40 -12.98 17.12
CA TYR A 224 3.33 -11.97 16.58
C TYR A 224 4.13 -12.46 15.36
N SER A 225 3.45 -13.09 14.40
CA SER A 225 4.08 -13.51 13.15
C SER A 225 4.02 -12.39 12.12
N ARG A 226 5.10 -12.20 11.37
CA ARG A 226 5.14 -11.30 10.22
C ARG A 226 4.22 -11.82 9.11
N SER A 227 3.48 -10.91 8.46
CA SER A 227 2.76 -11.14 7.21
C SER A 227 3.62 -10.74 6.02
N ASN A 228 3.19 -11.06 4.79
CA ASN A 228 3.92 -10.67 3.58
C ASN A 228 4.11 -9.15 3.45
N GLN A 229 3.14 -8.36 3.93
CA GLN A 229 3.16 -6.89 3.90
C GLN A 229 3.79 -6.28 5.15
N GLY A 230 4.49 -7.07 5.98
CA GLY A 230 5.10 -6.57 7.23
C GLY A 230 4.10 -6.31 8.35
N THR A 231 2.81 -6.64 8.21
CA THR A 231 1.82 -6.51 9.29
C THR A 231 1.89 -7.67 10.29
N CYS A 232 1.30 -7.50 11.47
CA CYS A 232 1.32 -8.50 12.53
C CYS A 232 0.12 -9.47 12.47
N ILE A 233 0.39 -10.77 12.28
CA ILE A 233 -0.57 -11.86 12.47
C ILE A 233 -0.51 -12.33 13.91
N ASN A 234 -1.60 -12.10 14.65
CA ASN A 234 -1.73 -12.47 16.05
C ASN A 234 -3.10 -13.08 16.32
N GLN A 235 -3.12 -14.28 16.88
CA GLN A 235 -4.34 -14.98 17.28
C GLN A 235 -4.60 -14.85 18.79
N LEU A 236 -5.86 -14.61 19.14
CA LEU A 236 -6.30 -14.39 20.52
C LEU A 236 -7.40 -15.40 20.87
N PRO A 237 -7.25 -16.17 21.96
CA PRO A 237 -8.26 -17.13 22.38
C PRO A 237 -9.55 -16.40 22.77
N LEU A 238 -10.68 -16.87 22.25
CA LEU A 238 -12.03 -16.37 22.56
C LEU A 238 -12.72 -17.18 23.66
N VAL A 239 -12.42 -18.48 23.72
CA VAL A 239 -13.10 -19.42 24.61
C VAL A 239 -12.56 -19.39 26.03
N HIS A 240 -13.38 -19.80 26.98
CA HIS A 240 -12.98 -19.95 28.39
C HIS A 240 -12.97 -21.41 28.84
N LYS A 241 -12.18 -21.71 29.87
CA LYS A 241 -12.10 -23.06 30.45
C LYS A 241 -13.48 -23.54 30.91
N GLY A 242 -13.85 -24.75 30.48
CA GLY A 242 -15.14 -25.38 30.79
C GLY A 242 -16.27 -25.05 29.80
N GLN A 243 -16.02 -24.20 28.79
CA GLN A 243 -17.00 -23.91 27.74
C GLN A 243 -17.22 -25.15 26.86
N PRO A 244 -18.48 -25.55 26.60
CA PRO A 244 -18.78 -26.56 25.58
C PRO A 244 -18.52 -25.98 24.19
N VAL A 245 -17.95 -26.79 23.30
CA VAL A 245 -17.63 -26.42 21.93
C VAL A 245 -18.06 -27.53 20.99
N SER A 246 -18.61 -27.13 19.84
CA SER A 246 -18.99 -28.03 18.76
C SER A 246 -18.03 -27.94 17.58
N VAL A 247 -18.06 -28.96 16.71
CA VAL A 247 -17.32 -28.93 15.44
C VAL A 247 -17.73 -27.69 14.64
N GLY A 248 -16.74 -26.89 14.26
CA GLY A 248 -16.92 -25.64 13.55
C GLY A 248 -16.86 -24.40 14.45
N ASP A 249 -17.04 -24.51 15.77
CA ASP A 249 -17.02 -23.33 16.63
C ASP A 249 -15.67 -22.60 16.61
N VAL A 250 -15.72 -21.27 16.65
CA VAL A 250 -14.54 -20.42 16.66
C VAL A 250 -13.91 -20.43 18.06
N LEU A 251 -12.66 -20.88 18.13
CA LEU A 251 -11.88 -21.00 19.36
C LEU A 251 -11.02 -19.76 19.62
N ALA A 252 -10.49 -19.15 18.55
CA ALA A 252 -9.64 -17.96 18.62
C ALA A 252 -9.88 -17.04 17.41
N ASP A 253 -9.88 -15.75 17.70
CA ASP A 253 -9.79 -14.69 16.70
C ASP A 253 -8.38 -14.58 16.12
N GLY A 254 -8.25 -13.98 14.95
CA GLY A 254 -6.97 -13.65 14.34
C GLY A 254 -6.83 -12.14 14.07
N PRO A 255 -5.90 -11.74 13.18
CA PRO A 255 -5.77 -10.34 12.78
C PRO A 255 -7.08 -9.82 12.16
N SER A 256 -7.46 -8.61 12.55
CA SER A 256 -8.67 -7.93 12.06
C SER A 256 -9.96 -8.75 12.21
N THR A 257 -10.10 -9.51 13.31
CA THR A 257 -11.36 -10.15 13.68
C THR A 257 -11.75 -9.88 15.13
N GLU A 258 -13.05 -9.76 15.40
CA GLU A 258 -13.62 -9.70 16.75
C GLU A 258 -14.81 -10.65 16.84
N LYS A 259 -14.77 -11.61 17.79
CA LYS A 259 -15.83 -12.60 18.05
C LYS A 259 -16.23 -13.39 16.80
N GLY A 260 -15.25 -13.73 15.96
CA GLY A 260 -15.48 -14.49 14.74
C GLY A 260 -16.05 -13.69 13.56
N GLU A 261 -16.05 -12.35 13.63
CA GLU A 261 -16.40 -11.48 12.52
C GLU A 261 -15.23 -10.61 12.06
N ILE A 262 -15.25 -10.18 10.80
CA ILE A 262 -14.27 -9.23 10.26
C ILE A 262 -14.39 -7.87 10.98
N ALA A 263 -13.24 -7.35 11.40
CA ALA A 263 -13.06 -6.12 12.15
C ALA A 263 -11.84 -5.33 11.61
N LEU A 264 -12.00 -4.73 10.43
CA LEU A 264 -10.92 -3.98 9.72
C LEU A 264 -10.58 -2.59 10.31
N GLY A 265 -11.34 -2.07 11.26
CA GLY A 265 -11.32 -0.66 11.62
C GLY A 265 -11.93 -0.38 12.99
N LYS A 266 -12.47 0.84 13.17
CA LYS A 266 -13.02 1.32 14.44
C LYS A 266 -14.31 2.11 14.22
N ASN A 267 -15.22 2.02 15.18
CA ASN A 267 -16.43 2.85 15.21
C ASN A 267 -16.10 4.21 15.82
N ILE A 268 -16.10 5.26 15.00
CA ILE A 268 -15.62 6.59 15.37
C ILE A 268 -16.80 7.56 15.47
N LEU A 269 -16.84 8.36 16.56
CA LEU A 269 -17.81 9.44 16.69
C LEU A 269 -17.36 10.61 15.82
N MET A 270 -18.08 10.88 14.74
CA MET A 270 -17.71 11.90 13.78
C MET A 270 -18.84 12.89 13.48
N GLY A 271 -18.46 14.05 12.94
CA GLY A 271 -19.38 15.09 12.49
C GLY A 271 -19.01 15.67 11.13
N PHE A 272 -20.02 16.03 10.35
CA PHE A 272 -19.86 16.68 9.04
C PHE A 272 -19.93 18.20 9.16
N MET A 273 -18.78 18.84 9.28
CA MET A 273 -18.67 20.31 9.30
C MET A 273 -17.28 20.74 8.82
N THR A 274 -17.16 21.94 8.27
CA THR A 274 -15.85 22.53 7.99
C THR A 274 -15.24 23.06 9.28
N TRP A 275 -13.92 22.92 9.44
CA TRP A 275 -13.20 23.34 10.65
C TRP A 275 -11.91 24.06 10.32
N GLU A 276 -11.92 25.40 10.32
CA GLU A 276 -10.74 26.26 10.18
C GLU A 276 -9.82 25.91 8.99
N GLY A 277 -10.36 25.30 7.94
CA GLY A 277 -9.60 24.81 6.78
C GLY A 277 -8.75 23.56 7.04
N TYR A 278 -8.72 23.00 8.26
CA TYR A 278 -7.94 21.78 8.53
C TYR A 278 -8.50 20.55 7.82
N ASN A 279 -9.79 20.54 7.51
CA ASN A 279 -10.42 19.51 6.69
C ASN A 279 -10.82 20.04 5.31
N TYR A 280 -9.98 20.92 4.74
CA TYR A 280 -10.10 21.35 3.35
C TYR A 280 -9.93 20.16 2.40
N GLU A 281 -10.73 20.12 1.33
CA GLU A 281 -10.82 18.97 0.41
C GLU A 281 -11.03 17.64 1.15
N ASP A 282 -10.05 16.73 1.07
CA ASP A 282 -10.05 15.38 1.66
C ASP A 282 -9.17 15.28 2.90
N ALA A 283 -8.70 16.41 3.43
CA ALA A 283 -7.99 16.41 4.68
C ALA A 283 -8.91 15.98 5.83
N VAL A 284 -8.37 15.18 6.76
CA VAL A 284 -9.11 14.70 7.92
C VAL A 284 -8.51 15.25 9.20
N LEU A 285 -9.39 15.83 10.02
CA LEU A 285 -9.07 16.30 11.35
C LEU A 285 -9.37 15.20 12.38
N ILE A 286 -8.39 14.90 13.24
CA ILE A 286 -8.56 13.86 14.27
C ILE A 286 -8.31 14.41 15.68
N SER A 287 -8.97 13.81 16.66
CA SER A 287 -8.75 14.08 18.09
C SER A 287 -7.49 13.37 18.58
N GLU A 288 -6.72 14.05 19.43
CA GLU A 288 -5.58 13.50 20.17
C GLU A 288 -5.99 12.30 21.04
N ARG A 289 -7.27 12.19 21.41
CA ARG A 289 -7.82 11.01 22.11
C ARG A 289 -7.52 9.71 21.36
N LEU A 290 -7.63 9.72 20.03
CA LEU A 290 -7.39 8.55 19.20
C LEU A 290 -5.92 8.09 19.25
N VAL A 291 -4.99 9.03 19.44
CA VAL A 291 -3.55 8.77 19.59
C VAL A 291 -3.21 8.30 21.01
N LYS A 292 -3.86 8.90 22.02
CA LYS A 292 -3.69 8.57 23.45
C LYS A 292 -4.21 7.17 23.78
N ASP A 293 -5.41 6.84 23.29
CA ASP A 293 -6.10 5.57 23.57
C ASP A 293 -5.66 4.43 22.62
N ASP A 294 -4.63 4.66 21.79
CA ASP A 294 -4.08 3.71 20.81
C ASP A 294 -5.14 3.14 19.83
N VAL A 295 -6.19 3.91 19.50
CA VAL A 295 -7.37 3.45 18.75
C VAL A 295 -7.00 2.89 17.37
N PHE A 296 -6.13 3.62 16.64
CA PHE A 296 -5.65 3.25 15.30
C PHE A 296 -4.18 2.84 15.29
N THR A 297 -3.73 2.21 16.37
CA THR A 297 -2.34 1.74 16.46
C THR A 297 -2.19 0.35 15.84
N SER A 298 -1.17 0.16 15.01
CA SER A 298 -0.83 -1.11 14.36
C SER A 298 0.55 -1.59 14.79
N ILE A 299 0.79 -2.89 14.67
CA ILE A 299 2.13 -3.49 14.85
C ILE A 299 2.64 -3.91 13.48
N HIS A 300 3.82 -3.41 13.13
CA HIS A 300 4.56 -3.78 11.94
C HIS A 300 5.79 -4.58 12.35
N ILE A 301 6.11 -5.63 11.63
CA ILE A 301 7.23 -6.52 11.87
C ILE A 301 8.03 -6.60 10.58
N GLU A 302 9.21 -6.01 10.62
CA GLU A 302 10.16 -6.05 9.52
C GLU A 302 11.21 -7.12 9.74
N GLU A 303 11.69 -7.68 8.64
CA GLU A 303 12.66 -8.75 8.60
C GLU A 303 13.91 -8.27 7.90
N TYR A 304 15.04 -8.24 8.63
CA TYR A 304 16.34 -7.93 8.06
C TYR A 304 17.20 -9.17 8.07
N GLU A 305 17.93 -9.39 6.98
CA GLU A 305 18.82 -10.53 6.85
C GLU A 305 20.27 -10.14 6.59
N ALA A 306 21.18 -10.88 7.23
CA ALA A 306 22.61 -10.78 7.03
C ALA A 306 23.15 -12.17 6.67
N GLN A 307 23.89 -12.24 5.56
CA GLN A 307 24.51 -13.47 5.08
C GLN A 307 26.04 -13.34 5.20
N ALA A 308 26.68 -14.37 5.76
CA ALA A 308 28.12 -14.54 5.75
C ALA A 308 28.51 -15.48 4.61
N ARG A 309 29.25 -14.94 3.63
CA ARG A 309 29.62 -15.64 2.39
C ARG A 309 31.10 -15.99 2.33
N ASP A 310 31.43 -17.04 1.58
CA ASP A 310 32.80 -17.30 1.17
C ASP A 310 33.20 -16.34 0.05
N THR A 311 34.18 -15.48 0.32
CA THR A 311 34.79 -14.62 -0.71
C THR A 311 36.10 -15.21 -1.23
N LYS A 312 36.61 -14.67 -2.34
CA LYS A 312 37.91 -15.08 -2.90
C LYS A 312 39.08 -14.84 -1.93
N LEU A 313 38.96 -13.84 -1.05
CA LEU A 313 40.02 -13.43 -0.13
C LEU A 313 39.92 -14.13 1.24
N GLY A 314 38.78 -14.76 1.52
CA GLY A 314 38.49 -15.44 2.78
C GLY A 314 36.99 -15.46 3.07
N PRO A 315 36.55 -16.24 4.08
CA PRO A 315 35.17 -16.20 4.52
C PRO A 315 34.84 -14.87 5.20
N GLU A 316 33.62 -14.36 4.99
CA GLU A 316 33.06 -13.33 5.86
C GLU A 316 32.71 -13.92 7.22
N GLU A 317 32.97 -13.17 8.29
CA GLU A 317 32.73 -13.61 9.65
C GLU A 317 31.70 -12.72 10.34
N ILE A 318 30.76 -13.34 11.06
CA ILE A 318 29.84 -12.63 11.96
C ILE A 318 30.49 -12.63 13.35
N THR A 319 30.87 -11.44 13.82
CA THR A 319 31.65 -11.26 15.05
C THR A 319 31.34 -9.93 15.71
N ARG A 320 31.58 -9.86 17.02
CA ARG A 320 31.50 -8.61 17.80
C ARG A 320 32.73 -7.71 17.60
N ASP A 321 33.84 -8.26 17.11
CA ASP A 321 35.09 -7.50 16.90
C ASP A 321 35.05 -6.72 15.58
N ILE A 322 34.32 -5.61 15.59
CA ILE A 322 34.10 -4.75 14.41
C ILE A 322 35.11 -3.59 14.44
N PRO A 323 35.82 -3.32 13.32
CA PRO A 323 36.78 -2.23 13.28
C PRO A 323 36.11 -0.86 13.37
N ASN A 324 36.77 0.08 14.06
CA ASN A 324 36.38 1.50 14.19
C ASN A 324 35.01 1.76 14.85
N VAL A 325 34.38 0.76 15.47
CA VAL A 325 33.13 0.92 16.20
C VAL A 325 33.37 1.09 17.69
N GLY A 326 32.75 2.11 18.30
CA GLY A 326 32.83 2.38 19.74
C GLY A 326 32.14 1.31 20.60
N ALA A 327 32.59 1.17 21.86
CA ALA A 327 32.04 0.18 22.78
C ALA A 327 30.54 0.39 23.12
N GLU A 328 30.03 1.62 22.93
CA GLU A 328 28.62 1.96 23.13
C GLU A 328 27.71 1.31 22.08
N ALA A 329 28.08 1.39 20.80
CA ALA A 329 27.34 0.75 19.70
C ALA A 329 27.37 -0.79 19.79
N LEU A 330 28.38 -1.38 20.44
CA LEU A 330 28.52 -2.82 20.66
C LEU A 330 27.83 -3.31 21.94
N LYS A 331 27.12 -2.46 22.68
CA LYS A 331 26.54 -2.79 23.98
C LYS A 331 25.43 -3.84 23.90
N ASP A 332 24.62 -3.78 22.85
CA ASP A 332 23.44 -4.63 22.71
C ASP A 332 23.69 -5.90 21.89
N LEU A 333 24.89 -6.01 21.29
CA LEU A 333 25.37 -7.22 20.64
C LEU A 333 25.85 -8.27 21.65
N ASP A 334 25.53 -9.53 21.35
CA ASP A 334 26.01 -10.69 22.07
C ASP A 334 27.49 -11.01 21.76
N ALA A 335 28.02 -12.09 22.35
CA ALA A 335 29.40 -12.51 22.11
C ALA A 335 29.67 -12.93 20.65
N SER A 336 28.63 -13.28 19.89
CA SER A 336 28.71 -13.66 18.47
C SER A 336 28.59 -12.45 17.54
N GLY A 337 28.33 -11.24 18.05
CA GLY A 337 28.08 -10.05 17.25
C GLY A 337 26.64 -9.92 16.76
N ILE A 338 25.67 -10.60 17.38
CA ILE A 338 24.25 -10.54 17.00
C ILE A 338 23.47 -9.80 18.09
N ILE A 339 22.54 -8.94 17.68
CA ILE A 339 21.69 -8.17 18.60
C ILE A 339 20.86 -9.08 19.51
N ARG A 340 20.73 -8.72 20.79
CA ARG A 340 19.90 -9.48 21.75
C ARG A 340 18.40 -9.25 21.52
N ILE A 341 17.60 -10.29 21.72
CA ILE A 341 16.13 -10.19 21.73
C ILE A 341 15.69 -9.28 22.89
N GLY A 342 14.76 -8.37 22.59
CA GLY A 342 14.24 -7.36 23.51
C GLY A 342 15.07 -6.07 23.57
N ALA A 343 16.11 -5.92 22.74
CA ALA A 343 16.77 -4.63 22.57
C ALA A 343 15.88 -3.66 21.79
N GLU A 344 15.83 -2.41 22.25
CA GLU A 344 15.27 -1.28 21.49
C GLU A 344 16.37 -0.74 20.58
N VAL A 345 16.09 -0.68 19.29
CA VAL A 345 17.04 -0.24 18.26
C VAL A 345 16.48 0.96 17.50
N ARG A 346 17.39 1.81 17.03
CA ARG A 346 17.14 3.00 16.22
C ARG A 346 17.94 2.93 14.92
N SER A 347 17.63 3.79 13.97
CA SER A 347 18.38 3.93 12.72
C SER A 347 19.89 4.06 12.97
N GLY A 348 20.68 3.27 12.26
CA GLY A 348 22.14 3.23 12.39
C GLY A 348 22.69 2.22 13.40
N ASP A 349 21.86 1.68 14.31
CA ASP A 349 22.28 0.65 15.27
C ASP A 349 22.66 -0.65 14.55
N ILE A 350 23.65 -1.36 15.10
CA ILE A 350 24.15 -2.61 14.52
C ILE A 350 23.25 -3.78 14.95
N LEU A 351 22.66 -4.47 13.98
CA LEU A 351 21.86 -5.68 14.20
C LEU A 351 22.73 -6.93 14.15
N VAL A 352 23.62 -7.01 13.16
CA VAL A 352 24.54 -8.14 12.98
C VAL A 352 25.91 -7.59 12.59
N GLY A 353 26.87 -7.74 13.50
CA GLY A 353 28.28 -7.44 13.27
C GLY A 353 28.85 -8.38 12.23
N LYS A 354 29.19 -7.86 11.05
CA LYS A 354 29.76 -8.62 9.94
C LYS A 354 31.03 -7.95 9.46
N VAL A 355 32.09 -8.75 9.31
CA VAL A 355 33.38 -8.29 8.79
C VAL A 355 33.74 -9.08 7.54
N THR A 356 34.15 -8.34 6.50
CA THR A 356 34.60 -8.92 5.22
C THR A 356 36.11 -8.75 5.10
N PRO A 357 36.87 -9.80 4.77
CA PRO A 357 38.30 -9.67 4.52
C PRO A 357 38.56 -8.75 3.32
N LYS A 358 39.39 -7.73 3.52
CA LYS A 358 39.81 -6.77 2.49
C LYS A 358 41.24 -7.10 2.08
N GLY A 359 41.48 -7.19 0.78
CA GLY A 359 42.85 -7.31 0.25
C GLY A 359 43.63 -6.03 0.54
N GLU A 360 44.96 -6.12 0.54
CA GLU A 360 45.80 -4.92 0.60
C GLU A 360 45.62 -4.11 -0.70
N THR A 361 44.76 -3.09 -0.64
CA THR A 361 44.68 -2.02 -1.64
C THR A 361 45.79 -1.01 -1.37
N GLU A 362 46.36 -0.42 -2.43
CA GLU A 362 47.21 0.76 -2.26
C GLU A 362 46.42 1.86 -1.56
N LEU A 363 46.86 2.23 -0.35
CA LEU A 363 46.25 3.31 0.42
C LEU A 363 46.56 4.63 -0.28
N THR A 364 45.64 5.59 -0.20
CA THR A 364 45.93 6.96 -0.64
C THR A 364 47.09 7.53 0.18
N ALA A 365 47.79 8.53 -0.38
CA ALA A 365 48.94 9.13 0.30
C ALA A 365 48.53 9.73 1.66
N GLU A 366 47.31 10.23 1.75
CA GLU A 366 46.63 10.82 2.88
C GLU A 366 46.27 9.76 3.94
N GLU A 367 45.64 8.64 3.55
CA GLU A 367 45.36 7.53 4.47
C GLU A 367 46.66 6.94 5.03
N ARG A 368 47.70 6.84 4.17
CA ARG A 368 49.03 6.38 4.58
C ARG A 368 49.67 7.34 5.58
N LEU A 369 49.50 8.65 5.38
CA LEU A 369 49.97 9.68 6.31
C LEU A 369 49.20 9.64 7.64
N LEU A 370 47.87 9.57 7.59
CA LEU A 370 47.02 9.47 8.78
C LEU A 370 47.39 8.25 9.64
N ARG A 371 47.55 7.08 9.01
CA ARG A 371 48.02 5.88 9.72
C ARG A 371 49.42 6.04 10.30
N ALA A 372 50.32 6.73 9.60
CA ALA A 372 51.66 7.01 10.10
C ALA A 372 51.65 7.96 11.31
N ILE A 373 50.72 8.92 11.34
CA ILE A 373 50.55 9.88 12.45
C ILE A 373 49.95 9.17 13.68
N PHE A 374 48.87 8.39 13.49
CA PHE A 374 48.15 7.76 14.60
C PHE A 374 48.73 6.39 15.00
N GLY A 375 49.69 5.85 14.25
CA GLY A 375 50.31 4.55 14.53
C GLY A 375 49.35 3.38 14.36
N GLU A 376 48.25 3.58 13.62
CA GLU A 376 47.24 2.54 13.38
C GLU A 376 47.76 1.54 12.34
N LYS A 377 47.77 0.26 12.72
CA LYS A 377 48.10 -0.83 11.79
C LYS A 377 46.99 -0.97 10.76
N ALA A 378 47.37 -1.36 9.53
CA ALA A 378 46.41 -1.79 8.54
C ALA A 378 45.57 -2.94 9.10
N ARG A 379 44.26 -2.74 9.16
CA ARG A 379 43.32 -3.81 9.50
C ARG A 379 42.97 -4.53 8.20
N GLU A 380 43.02 -5.86 8.24
CA GLU A 380 42.78 -6.74 7.08
C GLU A 380 41.28 -6.96 6.80
N VAL A 381 40.39 -6.31 7.56
CA VAL A 381 38.93 -6.50 7.48
C VAL A 381 38.19 -5.17 7.37
N ARG A 382 37.08 -5.15 6.62
CA ARG A 382 36.15 -4.03 6.48
C ARG A 382 34.85 -4.35 7.22
N ASP A 383 34.26 -3.35 7.87
CA ASP A 383 32.90 -3.43 8.41
C ASP A 383 31.87 -3.48 7.27
N THR A 384 31.09 -4.57 7.23
CA THR A 384 29.96 -4.78 6.32
C THR A 384 28.72 -5.22 7.12
N SER A 385 28.64 -4.78 8.37
CA SER A 385 27.59 -5.11 9.33
C SER A 385 26.21 -4.69 8.83
N LEU A 386 25.22 -5.48 9.21
CA LEU A 386 23.82 -5.12 9.02
C LEU A 386 23.44 -4.08 10.07
N ARG A 387 23.01 -2.91 9.60
CA ARG A 387 22.52 -1.80 10.42
C ARG A 387 21.04 -1.57 10.17
N VAL A 388 20.35 -1.01 11.15
CA VAL A 388 18.95 -0.60 11.00
C VAL A 388 18.87 0.54 9.96
N PRO A 389 18.03 0.42 8.92
CA PRO A 389 17.81 1.49 7.95
C PRO A 389 17.32 2.81 8.55
N HIS A 390 17.43 3.87 7.75
CA HIS A 390 16.98 5.20 8.12
C HIS A 390 15.46 5.24 8.28
N GLY A 391 14.99 5.88 9.37
CA GLY A 391 13.57 6.03 9.67
C GLY A 391 12.95 4.83 10.40
N GLU A 392 13.67 3.72 10.51
CA GLU A 392 13.19 2.53 11.21
C GLU A 392 13.68 2.48 12.65
N ALA A 393 12.79 2.06 13.54
CA ALA A 393 13.06 1.86 14.94
C ALA A 393 12.07 0.84 15.51
N GLY A 394 12.47 0.12 16.56
CA GLY A 394 11.58 -0.85 17.17
C GLY A 394 12.28 -1.74 18.18
N ILE A 395 11.59 -2.82 18.55
CA ILE A 395 12.09 -3.82 19.48
C ILE A 395 12.43 -5.08 18.69
N VAL A 396 13.61 -5.64 18.93
CA VAL A 396 13.98 -6.95 18.38
C VAL A 396 13.11 -8.02 19.04
N VAL A 397 12.22 -8.65 18.27
CA VAL A 397 11.27 -9.65 18.80
C VAL A 397 11.76 -11.08 18.63
N ASP A 398 12.49 -11.37 17.57
CA ASP A 398 13.00 -12.70 17.27
C ASP A 398 14.29 -12.61 16.45
N VAL A 399 15.16 -13.60 16.63
CA VAL A 399 16.41 -13.74 15.87
C VAL A 399 16.56 -15.21 15.48
N LYS A 400 16.59 -15.47 14.17
CA LYS A 400 16.79 -16.81 13.62
C LYS A 400 18.16 -16.92 13.01
N ILE A 401 18.88 -17.96 13.40
CA ILE A 401 20.23 -18.23 12.92
C ILE A 401 20.16 -19.57 12.18
N PHE A 402 20.58 -19.56 10.92
CA PHE A 402 20.71 -20.75 10.09
C PHE A 402 22.18 -20.96 9.80
N THR A 403 22.65 -22.18 10.01
CA THR A 403 24.06 -22.53 9.79
C THR A 403 24.19 -23.73 8.88
N ARG A 404 25.24 -23.73 8.07
CA ARG A 404 25.54 -24.88 7.21
C ARG A 404 25.90 -26.13 8.02
N GLU A 405 26.48 -25.94 9.19
CA GLU A 405 26.87 -27.01 10.11
C GLU A 405 25.66 -27.76 10.68
N ASP A 406 24.56 -27.04 10.93
CA ASP A 406 23.28 -27.60 11.40
C ASP A 406 22.45 -28.27 10.28
N LYS A 407 23.00 -28.34 9.06
CA LYS A 407 22.38 -28.91 7.85
C LYS A 407 21.15 -28.16 7.35
N ASP A 408 21.09 -26.85 7.57
CA ASP A 408 20.09 -26.01 6.92
C ASP A 408 20.39 -25.89 5.42
N GLU A 409 19.34 -25.85 4.59
CA GLU A 409 19.46 -25.60 3.15
C GLU A 409 19.79 -24.12 2.91
N LEU A 410 21.09 -23.82 2.80
CA LEU A 410 21.60 -22.49 2.47
C LEU A 410 22.03 -22.43 1.00
N THR A 411 21.99 -21.22 0.42
CA THR A 411 22.50 -20.97 -0.93
C THR A 411 23.99 -21.29 -1.02
N ALA A 412 24.45 -21.65 -2.22
CA ALA A 412 25.84 -22.05 -2.44
C ALA A 412 26.80 -20.90 -2.06
N GLY A 413 27.74 -21.18 -1.16
CA GLY A 413 28.73 -20.21 -0.70
C GLY A 413 28.28 -19.37 0.51
N VAL A 414 27.07 -19.57 1.04
CA VAL A 414 26.66 -18.99 2.33
C VAL A 414 26.97 -19.98 3.47
N ASN A 415 27.70 -19.52 4.48
CA ASN A 415 28.05 -20.31 5.65
C ASN A 415 27.05 -20.13 6.79
N LYS A 416 26.59 -18.89 6.98
CA LYS A 416 25.68 -18.51 8.05
C LYS A 416 24.72 -17.43 7.56
N LEU A 417 23.44 -17.59 7.88
CA LEU A 417 22.37 -16.63 7.62
C LEU A 417 21.75 -16.24 8.96
N VAL A 418 21.69 -14.95 9.25
CA VAL A 418 21.04 -14.41 10.45
C VAL A 418 19.89 -13.55 10.00
N ARG A 419 18.70 -13.82 10.53
CA ARG A 419 17.48 -13.05 10.32
C ARG A 419 17.06 -12.41 11.63
N VAL A 420 16.87 -11.09 11.61
CA VAL A 420 16.47 -10.29 12.75
C VAL A 420 15.10 -9.71 12.46
N TYR A 421 14.15 -9.96 13.36
CA TYR A 421 12.80 -9.42 13.28
C TYR A 421 12.67 -8.23 14.22
N ILE A 422 12.35 -7.07 13.67
CA ILE A 422 12.10 -5.84 14.44
C ILE A 422 10.62 -5.55 14.40
N ALA A 423 10.00 -5.41 15.57
CA ALA A 423 8.61 -4.99 15.68
C ALA A 423 8.53 -3.52 16.06
N GLN A 424 7.76 -2.75 15.30
CA GLN A 424 7.44 -1.36 15.55
C GLN A 424 5.95 -1.21 15.85
N LYS A 425 5.63 -0.48 16.93
CA LYS A 425 4.26 -0.05 17.22
C LYS A 425 4.04 1.31 16.56
N ARG A 426 3.25 1.35 15.49
CA ARG A 426 2.97 2.58 14.73
C ARG A 426 1.63 3.17 15.14
N LYS A 427 1.69 4.30 15.82
CA LYS A 427 0.51 5.11 16.14
C LYS A 427 -0.04 5.77 14.89
N ILE A 428 -1.20 6.40 15.01
CA ILE A 428 -1.75 7.23 13.93
C ILE A 428 -1.09 8.61 13.96
N SER A 429 -0.65 9.08 12.80
CA SER A 429 0.14 10.30 12.66
C SER A 429 -0.42 11.21 11.57
N VAL A 430 -0.02 12.49 11.58
CA VAL A 430 -0.27 13.42 10.47
C VAL A 430 0.40 12.87 9.21
N GLY A 431 -0.33 12.82 8.10
CA GLY A 431 0.10 12.21 6.84
C GLY A 431 -0.37 10.76 6.64
N ASP A 432 -0.87 10.08 7.67
CA ASP A 432 -1.47 8.74 7.50
C ASP A 432 -2.79 8.82 6.72
N LYS A 433 -3.00 7.86 5.82
CA LYS A 433 -4.25 7.73 5.05
C LYS A 433 -5.27 6.91 5.83
N ILE A 434 -6.47 7.47 5.96
CA ILE A 434 -7.65 6.81 6.51
C ILE A 434 -8.78 6.80 5.49
N ALA A 435 -9.69 5.85 5.61
CA ALA A 435 -10.85 5.77 4.73
C ALA A 435 -12.06 5.20 5.45
N GLY A 436 -13.25 5.56 5.00
CA GLY A 436 -14.47 4.82 5.28
C GLY A 436 -14.71 3.72 4.25
N ARG A 437 -15.83 3.01 4.38
CA ARG A 437 -16.23 1.93 3.46
C ARG A 437 -16.87 2.44 2.16
N HIS A 438 -17.21 3.72 2.09
CA HIS A 438 -18.00 4.35 1.02
C HIS A 438 -17.13 5.13 0.01
N GLY A 439 -15.86 4.74 -0.16
CA GLY A 439 -14.94 5.44 -1.06
C GLY A 439 -14.51 6.83 -0.58
N ASN A 440 -14.83 7.20 0.67
CA ASN A 440 -14.37 8.43 1.32
C ASN A 440 -12.97 8.19 1.91
N LYS A 441 -11.94 8.71 1.25
CA LYS A 441 -10.55 8.63 1.67
C LYS A 441 -10.05 10.01 2.08
N GLY A 442 -9.05 10.03 2.94
CA GLY A 442 -8.44 11.29 3.35
C GLY A 442 -7.13 11.09 4.08
N VAL A 443 -6.32 12.15 4.07
CA VAL A 443 -5.04 12.19 4.77
C VAL A 443 -5.22 13.02 6.03
N ILE A 444 -4.65 12.54 7.14
CA ILE A 444 -4.73 13.28 8.40
C ILE A 444 -3.88 14.54 8.29
N SER A 445 -4.51 15.70 8.38
CA SER A 445 -3.83 16.99 8.31
C SER A 445 -3.40 17.50 9.67
N ARG A 446 -4.19 17.23 10.71
CA ARG A 446 -3.94 17.73 12.05
C ARG A 446 -4.54 16.84 13.13
N VAL A 447 -3.79 16.69 14.22
CA VAL A 447 -4.25 16.12 15.48
C VAL A 447 -4.54 17.28 16.44
N LEU A 448 -5.81 17.47 16.79
CA LEU A 448 -6.20 18.51 17.75
C LEU A 448 -6.26 17.98 19.18
N PRO A 449 -5.88 18.79 20.18
CA PRO A 449 -6.17 18.51 21.58
C PRO A 449 -7.66 18.23 21.78
N VAL A 450 -7.98 17.39 22.77
CA VAL A 450 -9.34 16.91 23.02
C VAL A 450 -10.29 18.06 23.40
N GLU A 451 -9.76 19.05 24.11
CA GLU A 451 -10.46 20.27 24.54
C GLU A 451 -10.78 21.23 23.39
N ASP A 452 -10.03 21.19 22.29
CA ASP A 452 -10.23 22.04 21.12
C ASP A 452 -11.27 21.46 20.14
N MET A 453 -11.60 20.18 20.29
CA MET A 453 -12.53 19.50 19.40
C MET A 453 -13.96 20.01 19.62
N PRO A 454 -14.77 20.14 18.55
CA PRO A 454 -16.20 20.32 18.69
C PRO A 454 -16.80 19.22 19.56
N PHE A 455 -17.69 19.58 20.48
CA PHE A 455 -18.25 18.63 21.44
C PHE A 455 -19.78 18.67 21.50
N LEU A 456 -20.35 17.54 21.89
CA LEU A 456 -21.78 17.33 22.07
C LEU A 456 -22.32 18.03 23.33
N PRO A 457 -23.64 18.25 23.46
CA PRO A 457 -24.22 18.90 24.64
C PRO A 457 -23.95 18.17 25.98
N ASP A 458 -23.58 16.89 25.93
CA ASP A 458 -23.19 16.07 27.08
C ASP A 458 -21.70 16.22 27.47
N GLY A 459 -20.93 17.02 26.73
CA GLY A 459 -19.50 17.22 26.92
C GLY A 459 -18.61 16.25 26.14
N THR A 460 -19.18 15.32 25.37
CA THR A 460 -18.39 14.34 24.60
C THR A 460 -17.79 15.00 23.36
N PRO A 461 -16.45 15.06 23.21
CA PRO A 461 -15.80 15.60 22.03
C PRO A 461 -15.98 14.66 20.83
N LEU A 462 -16.01 15.22 19.62
CA LEU A 462 -15.89 14.45 18.40
C LEU A 462 -14.50 13.83 18.29
N ASP A 463 -14.43 12.67 17.63
CA ASP A 463 -13.16 11.98 17.36
C ASP A 463 -12.57 12.39 16.02
N ILE A 464 -13.43 12.54 15.00
CA ILE A 464 -13.06 12.92 13.64
C ILE A 464 -14.05 13.96 13.10
N VAL A 465 -13.55 14.95 12.37
CA VAL A 465 -14.39 15.91 11.64
C VAL A 465 -14.13 15.78 10.13
N LEU A 466 -15.18 15.47 9.38
CA LEU A 466 -15.11 15.34 7.91
C LEU A 466 -15.79 16.52 7.22
N ASN A 467 -15.28 16.84 6.03
CA ASN A 467 -15.82 17.90 5.19
C ASN A 467 -17.17 17.48 4.59
N PRO A 468 -18.27 18.25 4.78
CA PRO A 468 -19.55 17.94 4.16
C PRO A 468 -19.55 18.12 2.64
N LEU A 469 -18.65 18.93 2.08
CA LEU A 469 -18.66 19.29 0.65
C LEU A 469 -18.31 18.12 -0.27
N GLY A 470 -17.53 17.14 0.23
CA GLY A 470 -17.15 15.96 -0.54
C GLY A 470 -18.26 14.93 -0.72
N VAL A 471 -19.37 15.04 0.01
CA VAL A 471 -20.46 14.04 -0.05
C VAL A 471 -21.34 14.23 -1.31
N PRO A 472 -21.88 15.43 -1.60
CA PRO A 472 -22.78 15.60 -2.75
C PRO A 472 -22.07 15.47 -4.09
N SER A 473 -20.81 15.92 -4.21
CA SER A 473 -20.05 15.84 -5.47
C SER A 473 -19.70 14.41 -5.85
N ARG A 474 -19.56 13.51 -4.87
CA ARG A 474 -19.16 12.11 -5.06
C ARG A 474 -20.31 11.13 -5.03
N MET A 475 -21.52 11.60 -4.72
CA MET A 475 -22.74 10.78 -4.69
C MET A 475 -22.60 9.49 -3.86
N ASN A 476 -21.90 9.57 -2.72
CA ASN A 476 -21.73 8.47 -1.78
C ASN A 476 -22.49 8.77 -0.47
N ILE A 477 -23.81 8.83 -0.59
CA ILE A 477 -24.72 9.20 0.50
C ILE A 477 -24.81 8.08 1.55
N GLY A 478 -24.43 6.84 1.20
CA GLY A 478 -24.39 5.72 2.12
C GLY A 478 -23.61 6.02 3.41
N GLN A 479 -22.56 6.83 3.32
CA GLN A 479 -21.78 7.25 4.49
C GLN A 479 -22.60 8.07 5.50
N VAL A 480 -23.56 8.89 5.04
CA VAL A 480 -24.43 9.71 5.89
C VAL A 480 -25.48 8.81 6.55
N LEU A 481 -26.03 7.86 5.80
CA LEU A 481 -26.97 6.85 6.32
C LEU A 481 -26.29 5.97 7.37
N GLU A 482 -25.02 5.57 7.14
CA GLU A 482 -24.21 4.84 8.13
C GLU A 482 -24.06 5.66 9.42
N VAL A 483 -23.74 6.95 9.32
CA VAL A 483 -23.59 7.84 10.49
C VAL A 483 -24.89 7.94 11.29
N HIS A 484 -26.03 8.11 10.61
CA HIS A 484 -27.35 8.19 11.25
C HIS A 484 -27.71 6.88 11.95
N LEU A 485 -27.63 5.75 11.23
CA LEU A 485 -27.94 4.43 11.78
C LEU A 485 -26.98 4.07 12.92
N GLY A 486 -25.68 4.38 12.78
CA GLY A 486 -24.66 4.16 13.79
C GLY A 486 -24.92 4.95 15.07
N ARG A 487 -25.41 6.20 14.97
CA ARG A 487 -25.82 7.00 16.13
C ARG A 487 -26.99 6.35 16.87
N ALA A 488 -28.02 5.92 16.14
CA ALA A 488 -29.20 5.28 16.71
C ALA A 488 -28.84 3.93 17.36
N ALA A 489 -28.07 3.10 16.67
CA ALA A 489 -27.60 1.81 17.14
C ALA A 489 -26.76 1.94 18.42
N LYS A 490 -25.82 2.91 18.46
CA LYS A 490 -25.00 3.14 19.67
C LYS A 490 -25.85 3.56 20.87
N ALA A 491 -26.85 4.44 20.67
CA ALA A 491 -27.73 4.89 21.74
C ALA A 491 -28.53 3.74 22.37
N GLN A 492 -28.92 2.74 21.57
CA GLN A 492 -29.62 1.53 22.03
C GLN A 492 -28.66 0.41 22.50
N GLY A 493 -27.36 0.55 22.25
CA GLY A 493 -26.37 -0.51 22.49
C GLY A 493 -26.52 -1.70 21.55
N TRP A 494 -27.03 -1.47 20.34
CA TRP A 494 -27.28 -2.49 19.33
C TRP A 494 -26.12 -2.60 18.34
N LYS A 495 -26.00 -3.79 17.77
CA LYS A 495 -25.23 -4.05 16.55
C LYS A 495 -26.23 -4.48 15.49
N ILE A 496 -26.20 -3.82 14.34
CA ILE A 496 -27.23 -3.94 13.29
C ILE A 496 -26.57 -4.43 12.01
N ALA A 497 -27.28 -5.26 11.25
CA ALA A 497 -26.91 -5.64 9.90
C ALA A 497 -27.90 -4.99 8.92
N THR A 498 -27.37 -4.28 7.92
CA THR A 498 -28.11 -3.76 6.77
C THR A 498 -27.60 -4.47 5.50
N PRO A 499 -28.28 -5.55 5.06
CA PRO A 499 -27.91 -6.28 3.86
C PRO A 499 -27.86 -5.37 2.63
N VAL A 500 -26.89 -5.59 1.75
CA VAL A 500 -26.79 -4.87 0.48
C VAL A 500 -28.02 -5.13 -0.41
N PHE A 501 -28.63 -4.06 -0.93
CA PHE A 501 -29.87 -4.06 -1.73
C PHE A 501 -31.14 -4.56 -1.00
N ASP A 502 -31.08 -4.81 0.31
CA ASP A 502 -32.19 -5.24 1.16
C ASP A 502 -32.00 -4.68 2.59
N GLY A 503 -31.57 -3.42 2.63
CA GLY A 503 -31.15 -2.72 3.85
C GLY A 503 -32.27 -1.93 4.52
N ALA A 504 -31.91 -1.21 5.59
CA ALA A 504 -32.81 -0.29 6.26
C ALA A 504 -33.21 0.88 5.34
N SER A 505 -34.49 1.25 5.33
CA SER A 505 -34.97 2.43 4.61
C SER A 505 -34.71 3.72 5.39
N GLU A 506 -34.84 4.87 4.72
CA GLU A 506 -34.73 6.19 5.38
C GLU A 506 -35.78 6.34 6.49
N GLU A 507 -37.02 5.89 6.25
CA GLU A 507 -38.11 5.92 7.22
C GLU A 507 -37.76 5.09 8.48
N ASP A 508 -37.19 3.89 8.31
CA ASP A 508 -36.75 3.06 9.42
C ASP A 508 -35.68 3.76 10.27
N ILE A 509 -34.75 4.47 9.64
CA ILE A 509 -33.67 5.20 10.32
C ILE A 509 -34.24 6.39 11.10
N GLU A 510 -35.15 7.16 10.50
CA GLU A 510 -35.82 8.29 11.17
C GLU A 510 -36.63 7.83 12.40
N GLU A 511 -37.40 6.75 12.25
CA GLU A 511 -38.16 6.15 13.35
C GLU A 511 -37.24 5.65 14.47
N LEU A 512 -36.13 5.01 14.12
CA LEU A 512 -35.17 4.51 15.10
C LEU A 512 -34.43 5.64 15.83
N LEU A 513 -34.09 6.73 15.14
CA LEU A 513 -33.54 7.94 15.75
C LEU A 513 -34.52 8.55 16.75
N ALA A 514 -35.78 8.71 16.34
CA ALA A 514 -36.84 9.23 17.21
C ALA A 514 -37.08 8.33 18.43
N ALA A 515 -37.13 7.01 18.25
CA ALA A 515 -37.29 6.02 19.32
C ALA A 515 -36.10 6.05 20.31
N SER A 516 -34.93 6.47 19.84
CA SER A 516 -33.72 6.63 20.66
C SER A 516 -33.62 7.97 21.37
N GLY A 517 -34.65 8.83 21.26
CA GLY A 517 -34.65 10.17 21.86
C GLY A 517 -33.71 11.17 21.15
N LEU A 518 -33.27 10.83 19.94
CA LEU A 518 -32.46 11.68 19.07
C LEU A 518 -33.37 12.42 18.09
N SER A 519 -32.81 13.43 17.42
CA SER A 519 -33.57 14.13 16.38
C SER A 519 -33.74 13.26 15.15
N PRO A 520 -34.94 13.20 14.53
CA PRO A 520 -35.18 12.42 13.31
C PRO A 520 -34.27 12.80 12.15
N ASP A 521 -33.86 14.08 12.06
CA ASP A 521 -32.96 14.59 11.02
C ASP A 521 -31.47 14.21 11.22
N GLY A 522 -31.13 13.43 12.25
CA GLY A 522 -29.76 12.98 12.54
C GLY A 522 -28.79 14.08 12.98
N LYS A 523 -29.28 15.32 13.20
CA LYS A 523 -28.44 16.47 13.54
C LYS A 523 -28.47 16.79 15.04
N THR A 524 -27.43 17.45 15.53
CA THR A 524 -27.37 17.96 16.90
C THR A 524 -26.69 19.32 16.95
N VAL A 525 -26.92 20.07 18.02
CA VAL A 525 -26.10 21.24 18.33
C VAL A 525 -24.72 20.75 18.79
N LEU A 526 -23.68 21.32 18.22
CA LEU A 526 -22.30 21.17 18.68
C LEU A 526 -21.83 22.50 19.29
N TYR A 527 -20.84 22.41 20.17
CA TYR A 527 -20.18 23.55 20.78
C TYR A 527 -18.73 23.57 20.34
N ASP A 528 -18.20 24.77 20.08
CA ASP A 528 -16.79 24.96 19.78
C ASP A 528 -15.96 24.73 21.05
N GLY A 529 -14.97 23.83 20.98
CA GLY A 529 -14.07 23.52 22.10
C GLY A 529 -13.23 24.71 22.56
N ARG A 530 -12.93 25.65 21.65
CA ARG A 530 -12.05 26.80 21.94
C ARG A 530 -12.79 27.97 22.57
N SER A 531 -13.93 28.36 21.99
CA SER A 531 -14.73 29.48 22.48
C SER A 531 -15.78 29.07 23.51
N GLY A 532 -16.27 27.83 23.45
CA GLY A 532 -17.41 27.33 24.21
C GLY A 532 -18.77 27.77 23.65
N GLU A 533 -18.81 28.51 22.54
CA GLU A 533 -20.05 28.96 21.93
C GLU A 533 -20.70 27.84 21.08
N PRO A 534 -22.04 27.74 21.03
CA PRO A 534 -22.72 26.81 20.14
C PRO A 534 -22.58 27.26 18.69
N PHE A 535 -22.42 26.30 17.77
CA PHE A 535 -22.46 26.61 16.33
C PHE A 535 -23.84 27.13 15.90
N GLU A 536 -23.84 28.02 14.89
CA GLU A 536 -25.06 28.62 14.36
C GLU A 536 -26.04 27.58 13.82
N ASN A 537 -25.52 26.55 13.13
CA ASN A 537 -26.31 25.49 12.52
C ASN A 537 -26.08 24.14 13.22
N ARG A 538 -27.12 23.32 13.25
CA ARG A 538 -27.03 21.94 13.73
C ARG A 538 -26.25 21.09 12.73
N VAL A 539 -25.40 20.21 13.26
CA VAL A 539 -24.44 19.39 12.51
C VAL A 539 -24.87 17.93 12.55
N THR A 540 -24.69 17.21 11.45
CA THR A 540 -24.89 15.76 11.41
C THR A 540 -23.76 15.08 12.18
N VAL A 541 -24.12 14.30 13.21
CA VAL A 541 -23.16 13.64 14.10
C VAL A 541 -23.59 12.20 14.36
N GLY A 542 -22.64 11.27 14.29
CA GLY A 542 -22.92 9.86 14.50
C GLY A 542 -21.68 8.99 14.46
N TYR A 543 -21.89 7.68 14.36
CA TYR A 543 -20.80 6.71 14.33
C TYR A 543 -20.61 6.18 12.92
N MET A 544 -19.41 6.34 12.38
CA MET A 544 -18.99 5.73 11.11
C MET A 544 -17.86 4.74 11.39
N TYR A 545 -17.82 3.65 10.61
CA TYR A 545 -16.72 2.70 10.67
C TYR A 545 -15.56 3.14 9.78
N ILE A 546 -14.46 3.56 10.40
CA ILE A 546 -13.26 4.09 9.74
C ILE A 546 -12.12 3.08 9.79
N LEU A 547 -11.36 2.99 8.71
CA LEU A 547 -10.24 2.10 8.49
C LEU A 547 -8.94 2.90 8.43
N LYS A 548 -7.86 2.33 8.99
CA LYS A 548 -6.49 2.81 8.76
C LYS A 548 -5.89 2.03 7.59
N LEU A 549 -5.47 2.73 6.53
CA LEU A 549 -4.92 2.08 5.34
C LEU A 549 -3.41 1.87 5.49
N HIS A 550 -2.87 0.91 4.73
CA HIS A 550 -1.43 0.63 4.65
C HIS A 550 -0.66 1.67 3.81
N HIS A 551 -1.07 2.93 3.91
CA HIS A 551 -0.40 4.08 3.32
C HIS A 551 -0.03 5.02 4.46
N LEU A 552 1.10 4.70 5.09
CA LEU A 552 1.61 5.37 6.28
C LEU A 552 2.66 6.41 5.88
N VAL A 553 2.69 7.52 6.59
CA VAL A 553 3.65 8.59 6.31
C VAL A 553 5.10 8.11 6.49
N ASP A 554 5.37 7.28 7.49
CA ASP A 554 6.70 6.74 7.79
C ASP A 554 7.26 5.89 6.63
N ASP A 555 6.38 5.24 5.86
CA ASP A 555 6.77 4.43 4.71
C ASP A 555 6.99 5.30 3.46
N LYS A 556 6.30 6.43 3.34
CA LYS A 556 6.40 7.33 2.18
C LYS A 556 7.43 8.44 2.33
N ILE A 557 7.72 8.89 3.54
CA ILE A 557 8.73 9.93 3.77
C ILE A 557 10.10 9.43 3.32
N HIS A 558 10.73 10.21 2.45
CA HIS A 558 12.05 9.92 1.92
C HIS A 558 12.77 11.23 1.59
N ALA A 559 14.03 11.31 2.01
CA ALA A 559 14.88 12.45 1.74
C ALA A 559 16.30 11.96 1.47
N ARG A 560 17.01 12.67 0.59
CA ARG A 560 18.38 12.38 0.21
C ARG A 560 19.15 13.67 0.04
N SER A 561 20.32 13.74 0.67
CA SER A 561 21.33 14.77 0.38
C SER A 561 22.33 14.23 -0.65
N THR A 562 23.04 13.17 -0.28
CA THR A 562 23.97 12.40 -1.12
C THR A 562 23.71 10.92 -0.89
N GLY A 563 24.23 10.03 -1.74
CA GLY A 563 23.92 8.61 -1.63
C GLY A 563 24.55 7.80 -2.76
N PRO A 564 24.12 6.55 -2.97
CA PRO A 564 24.67 5.70 -4.01
C PRO A 564 24.27 6.17 -5.42
N TYR A 565 25.13 5.84 -6.38
CA TYR A 565 25.01 6.20 -7.79
C TYR A 565 25.07 4.95 -8.67
N SER A 566 24.42 5.00 -9.82
CA SER A 566 24.49 3.98 -10.86
C SER A 566 25.92 3.88 -11.40
N LEU A 567 26.41 2.66 -11.58
CA LEU A 567 27.74 2.43 -12.14
C LEU A 567 27.86 2.87 -13.60
N VAL A 568 26.77 2.75 -14.37
CA VAL A 568 26.76 3.02 -15.81
C VAL A 568 26.50 4.50 -16.07
N THR A 569 25.36 5.01 -15.61
CA THR A 569 24.93 6.39 -15.92
C THR A 569 25.47 7.42 -14.96
N GLN A 570 26.08 7.01 -13.83
CA GLN A 570 26.57 7.90 -12.76
C GLN A 570 25.49 8.79 -12.13
N GLN A 571 24.22 8.51 -12.41
CA GLN A 571 23.07 9.18 -11.80
C GLN A 571 22.77 8.62 -10.40
N PRO A 572 22.14 9.41 -9.51
CA PRO A 572 21.56 8.91 -8.27
C PRO A 572 20.72 7.66 -8.51
N LEU A 573 20.88 6.62 -7.68
CA LEU A 573 19.96 5.47 -7.71
C LEU A 573 18.51 5.89 -7.46
N GLY A 574 17.54 5.08 -7.88
CA GLY A 574 16.11 5.30 -7.66
C GLY A 574 15.58 4.55 -6.44
N GLY A 575 14.49 5.04 -5.85
CA GLY A 575 13.74 4.32 -4.81
C GLY A 575 14.27 4.47 -3.38
N LYS A 576 13.35 4.44 -2.41
CA LYS A 576 13.65 4.63 -0.98
C LYS A 576 14.60 3.56 -0.41
N ALA A 577 14.43 2.30 -0.80
CA ALA A 577 15.22 1.17 -0.31
C ALA A 577 16.72 1.31 -0.61
N GLN A 578 17.07 1.95 -1.74
CA GLN A 578 18.45 2.20 -2.15
C GLN A 578 18.95 3.59 -1.73
N PHE A 579 18.20 4.31 -0.89
CA PHE A 579 18.48 5.72 -0.58
C PHE A 579 18.57 6.58 -1.85
N GLY A 580 17.62 6.37 -2.75
CA GLY A 580 17.60 6.95 -4.09
C GLY A 580 17.25 8.43 -4.17
N GLY A 581 17.54 9.07 -5.29
CA GLY A 581 17.10 10.43 -5.61
C GLY A 581 15.67 10.47 -6.14
N GLN A 582 15.11 11.69 -6.18
CA GLN A 582 13.84 11.93 -6.89
C GLN A 582 14.11 12.08 -8.38
N ARG A 583 13.19 11.58 -9.21
CA ARG A 583 13.28 11.73 -10.66
C ARG A 583 12.79 13.13 -11.04
N PHE A 584 13.69 13.92 -11.61
CA PHE A 584 13.33 15.16 -12.28
C PHE A 584 13.10 14.85 -13.76
N GLY A 585 11.84 14.78 -14.18
CA GLY A 585 11.43 14.30 -15.49
C GLY A 585 11.39 15.39 -16.56
N GLU A 586 10.94 14.99 -17.74
CA GLU A 586 10.86 15.87 -18.91
C GLU A 586 9.86 17.02 -18.71
N MET A 587 8.70 16.76 -18.09
CA MET A 587 7.69 17.78 -17.85
C MET A 587 8.17 18.83 -16.84
N GLU A 588 8.93 18.41 -15.81
CA GLU A 588 9.53 19.34 -14.84
C GLU A 588 10.63 20.21 -15.48
N VAL A 589 11.37 19.67 -16.45
CA VAL A 589 12.31 20.46 -17.26
C VAL A 589 11.57 21.55 -18.03
N TRP A 590 10.48 21.21 -18.72
CA TRP A 590 9.67 22.20 -19.45
C TRP A 590 9.13 23.30 -18.54
N ALA A 591 8.74 22.96 -17.30
CA ALA A 591 8.30 23.94 -16.32
C ALA A 591 9.42 24.96 -16.01
N LEU A 592 10.65 24.51 -15.75
CA LEU A 592 11.77 25.42 -15.49
C LEU A 592 12.17 26.24 -16.73
N GLU A 593 12.09 25.66 -17.92
CA GLU A 593 12.29 26.38 -19.19
C GLU A 593 11.25 27.51 -19.35
N ALA A 594 9.98 27.24 -19.05
CA ALA A 594 8.90 28.23 -19.12
C ALA A 594 9.11 29.39 -18.14
N TYR A 595 9.63 29.12 -16.94
CA TYR A 595 10.04 30.16 -15.98
C TYR A 595 11.30 30.92 -16.40
N GLY A 596 12.08 30.40 -17.35
CA GLY A 596 13.39 30.94 -17.70
C GLY A 596 14.45 30.70 -16.62
N ALA A 597 14.26 29.69 -15.77
CA ALA A 597 15.14 29.35 -14.65
C ALA A 597 16.38 28.55 -15.12
N ALA A 598 17.15 29.12 -16.04
CA ALA A 598 18.26 28.43 -16.72
C ALA A 598 19.34 27.90 -15.76
N ASN A 599 19.74 28.68 -14.75
CA ASN A 599 20.74 28.25 -13.76
C ASN A 599 20.24 27.08 -12.90
N THR A 600 18.98 27.12 -12.45
CA THR A 600 18.38 26.04 -11.66
C THR A 600 18.29 24.76 -12.48
N LEU A 601 17.85 24.87 -13.74
CA LEU A 601 17.77 23.73 -14.65
C LEU A 601 19.17 23.13 -14.91
N GLN A 602 20.16 23.99 -15.19
CA GLN A 602 21.54 23.56 -15.39
C GLN A 602 22.08 22.82 -14.16
N GLU A 603 21.87 23.36 -12.95
CA GLU A 603 22.31 22.75 -11.70
C GLU A 603 21.70 21.36 -11.48
N ILE A 604 20.38 21.21 -11.70
CA ILE A 604 19.66 19.94 -11.53
C ILE A 604 20.18 18.87 -12.50
N LEU A 605 20.39 19.24 -13.76
CA LEU A 605 20.83 18.31 -14.81
C LEU A 605 22.32 17.95 -14.76
N THR A 606 23.12 18.62 -13.92
CA THR A 606 24.59 18.44 -13.87
C THR A 606 25.05 18.04 -12.45
N VAL A 607 25.38 19.03 -11.60
CA VAL A 607 26.03 18.84 -10.30
C VAL A 607 25.18 18.08 -9.28
N LYS A 608 23.84 18.07 -9.45
CA LYS A 608 22.92 17.27 -8.64
C LYS A 608 22.64 15.87 -9.22
N SER A 609 23.12 15.59 -10.43
CA SER A 609 22.88 14.34 -11.16
C SER A 609 24.20 13.62 -11.45
N ASP A 610 24.74 13.78 -12.66
CA ASP A 610 25.78 12.93 -13.24
C ASP A 610 27.10 13.66 -13.53
N ASP A 611 27.27 14.91 -13.11
CA ASP A 611 28.59 15.56 -13.10
C ASP A 611 29.42 15.04 -11.93
N ILE A 612 30.25 14.02 -12.20
CA ILE A 612 31.09 13.31 -11.22
C ILE A 612 32.02 14.27 -10.47
N VAL A 613 32.64 15.21 -11.17
CA VAL A 613 33.62 16.13 -10.59
C VAL A 613 32.89 17.31 -9.94
N GLY A 614 31.87 17.84 -10.62
CA GLY A 614 31.06 18.96 -10.15
C GLY A 614 30.34 18.65 -8.84
N ARG A 615 29.78 17.45 -8.66
CA ARG A 615 29.08 17.09 -7.41
C ARG A 615 29.98 17.12 -6.19
N VAL A 616 31.21 16.61 -6.29
CA VAL A 616 32.17 16.59 -5.16
C VAL A 616 32.65 18.00 -4.82
N LYS A 617 33.02 18.78 -5.84
CA LYS A 617 33.43 20.18 -5.63
C LYS A 617 32.29 21.04 -5.10
N THR A 618 31.05 20.78 -5.52
CA THR A 618 29.86 21.46 -5.01
C THR A 618 29.65 21.13 -3.54
N TYR A 619 29.75 19.86 -3.16
CA TYR A 619 29.67 19.46 -1.75
C TYR A 619 30.77 20.12 -0.90
N GLU A 620 32.01 20.13 -1.38
CA GLU A 620 33.14 20.79 -0.72
C GLU A 620 32.92 22.31 -0.58
N ALA A 621 32.46 22.98 -1.64
CA ALA A 621 32.16 24.41 -1.63
C ALA A 621 31.06 24.74 -0.61
N ILE A 622 30.00 23.93 -0.52
CA ILE A 622 28.93 24.10 0.48
C ILE A 622 29.50 23.98 1.90
N VAL A 623 30.32 22.96 2.17
CA VAL A 623 30.95 22.76 3.50
C VAL A 623 31.88 23.91 3.86
N LYS A 624 32.60 24.48 2.88
CA LYS A 624 33.49 25.63 3.10
C LYS A 624 32.77 26.99 3.13
N GLY A 625 31.50 27.05 2.73
CA GLY A 625 30.78 28.31 2.54
C GLY A 625 31.31 29.13 1.34
N GLU A 626 31.89 28.46 0.35
CA GLU A 626 32.37 29.05 -0.90
C GLU A 626 31.27 29.01 -1.98
N ASN A 627 31.46 29.77 -3.07
CA ASN A 627 30.53 29.74 -4.20
C ASN A 627 30.59 28.40 -4.93
N ILE A 628 29.44 27.95 -5.43
CA ILE A 628 29.32 26.73 -6.24
C ILE A 628 30.14 26.89 -7.53
N PRO A 629 30.98 25.91 -7.89
CA PRO A 629 31.78 25.96 -9.11
C PRO A 629 30.91 25.88 -10.38
N GLU A 630 31.48 26.25 -11.53
CA GLU A 630 30.79 26.08 -12.81
C GLU A 630 30.55 24.59 -13.13
N PRO A 631 29.34 24.21 -13.56
CA PRO A 631 29.03 22.85 -13.95
C PRO A 631 29.84 22.38 -15.16
N MET A 632 30.22 21.10 -15.17
CA MET A 632 30.90 20.46 -16.30
C MET A 632 29.90 19.67 -17.17
N VAL A 633 30.43 18.99 -18.19
CA VAL A 633 29.63 18.17 -19.11
C VAL A 633 29.08 16.93 -18.39
N PRO A 634 27.76 16.66 -18.46
CA PRO A 634 27.13 15.46 -17.93
C PRO A 634 27.80 14.16 -18.39
N GLU A 635 27.89 13.17 -17.51
CA GLU A 635 28.46 11.87 -17.89
C GLU A 635 27.57 11.12 -18.88
N SER A 636 26.24 11.23 -18.75
CA SER A 636 25.28 10.64 -19.70
C SER A 636 25.51 11.10 -21.14
N PHE A 637 25.89 12.37 -21.35
CA PHE A 637 26.22 12.89 -22.67
C PHE A 637 27.51 12.27 -23.24
N LYS A 638 28.51 12.00 -22.39
CA LYS A 638 29.73 11.30 -22.83
C LYS A 638 29.43 9.86 -23.22
N VAL A 639 28.61 9.17 -22.42
CA VAL A 639 28.16 7.80 -22.72
C VAL A 639 27.43 7.76 -24.07
N LEU A 640 26.53 8.70 -24.33
CA LEU A 640 25.83 8.82 -25.62
C LEU A 640 26.81 8.96 -26.80
N ILE A 641 27.83 9.81 -26.69
CA ILE A 641 28.84 9.97 -27.75
C ILE A 641 29.56 8.64 -28.00
N LYS A 642 29.93 7.91 -26.94
CA LYS A 642 30.59 6.60 -27.07
C LYS A 642 29.68 5.54 -27.68
N GLU A 643 28.39 5.54 -27.34
CA GLU A 643 27.41 4.65 -27.95
C GLU A 643 27.25 4.93 -29.46
N LEU A 644 27.16 6.20 -29.87
CA LEU A 644 27.12 6.57 -31.28
C LEU A 644 28.41 6.18 -32.02
N GLN A 645 29.58 6.39 -31.42
CA GLN A 645 30.86 5.96 -31.97
C GLN A 645 30.96 4.43 -32.11
N SER A 646 30.36 3.68 -31.18
CA SER A 646 30.28 2.22 -31.25
C SER A 646 29.45 1.72 -32.44
N LEU A 647 28.48 2.53 -32.91
CA LEU A 647 27.68 2.29 -34.11
C LEU A 647 28.38 2.76 -35.40
N CYS A 648 29.70 3.02 -35.34
CA CYS A 648 30.51 3.55 -36.45
C CYS A 648 30.06 4.95 -36.92
N LEU A 649 29.39 5.73 -36.07
CA LEU A 649 29.09 7.14 -36.34
C LEU A 649 30.21 8.01 -35.76
N ASP A 650 30.95 8.70 -36.63
CA ASP A 650 32.03 9.62 -36.23
C ASP A 650 31.45 10.94 -35.69
N VAL A 651 31.11 10.95 -34.39
CA VAL A 651 30.61 12.11 -33.68
C VAL A 651 31.76 12.90 -33.06
N LYS A 652 31.86 14.18 -33.42
CA LYS A 652 32.93 15.09 -32.98
C LYS A 652 32.34 16.37 -32.37
N VAL A 653 32.95 16.84 -31.29
CA VAL A 653 32.61 18.13 -30.68
C VAL A 653 33.58 19.19 -31.21
N LEU A 654 33.05 20.24 -31.83
CA LEU A 654 33.83 21.31 -32.44
C LEU A 654 33.70 22.60 -31.63
N GLY A 655 34.83 23.28 -31.38
CA GLY A 655 34.83 24.65 -30.86
C GLY A 655 34.48 25.69 -31.93
N GLU A 656 34.42 26.97 -31.56
CA GLU A 656 34.11 28.08 -32.49
C GLU A 656 35.10 28.18 -33.67
N GLY A 657 36.29 27.59 -33.57
CA GLY A 657 37.33 27.55 -34.61
C GLY A 657 37.34 26.33 -35.52
N ASN A 658 36.33 25.45 -35.48
CA ASN A 658 36.36 24.11 -36.13
C ASN A 658 37.54 23.22 -35.65
N GLU A 659 38.05 23.51 -34.45
CA GLU A 659 39.00 22.63 -33.77
C GLU A 659 38.25 21.55 -33.00
N GLU A 660 38.72 20.31 -33.14
CA GLU A 660 38.15 19.15 -32.45
C GLU A 660 38.51 19.24 -30.96
N LEU A 661 37.49 19.32 -30.12
CA LEU A 661 37.62 19.26 -28.67
C LEU A 661 37.61 17.80 -28.25
N GLU A 662 38.75 17.29 -27.81
CA GLU A 662 38.82 15.99 -27.16
C GLU A 662 38.10 16.07 -25.82
N ILE A 663 36.89 15.48 -25.75
CA ILE A 663 36.27 15.14 -24.48
C ILE A 663 37.15 14.05 -23.87
N ARG A 664 38.05 14.46 -22.98
CA ARG A 664 38.91 13.52 -22.26
C ARG A 664 38.03 12.49 -21.56
N GLU A 665 38.36 11.22 -21.80
CA GLU A 665 37.98 10.16 -20.89
C GLU A 665 38.53 10.59 -19.53
N SER A 666 37.67 10.60 -18.51
CA SER A 666 38.16 10.67 -17.15
C SER A 666 38.89 9.36 -16.90
N ASP A 667 40.14 9.26 -17.34
CA ASP A 667 41.08 8.27 -16.88
C ASP A 667 41.02 8.36 -15.35
N GLY A 668 40.64 7.25 -14.71
CA GLY A 668 40.41 7.17 -13.26
C GLY A 668 41.62 7.51 -12.38
N ASP A 669 42.71 8.00 -12.97
CA ASP A 669 43.96 8.37 -12.32
C ASP A 669 44.08 9.89 -12.05
N ASP A 670 43.32 10.76 -12.74
CA ASP A 670 43.48 12.24 -12.62
C ASP A 670 42.36 12.96 -11.85
N VAL A 671 41.35 12.23 -11.37
CA VAL A 671 40.36 12.77 -10.41
C VAL A 671 40.50 12.02 -9.09
N GLN A 672 41.43 12.46 -8.25
CA GLN A 672 41.43 12.13 -6.83
C GLN A 672 40.15 12.71 -6.20
N LEU A 673 39.15 11.86 -6.03
CA LEU A 673 37.90 12.18 -5.34
C LEU A 673 38.16 12.15 -3.83
N ASP A 674 38.42 13.33 -3.27
CA ASP A 674 38.95 13.56 -1.92
C ASP A 674 37.93 13.49 -0.76
N VAL A 675 36.70 13.01 -0.99
CA VAL A 675 35.69 12.94 0.07
C VAL A 675 34.86 11.66 -0.03
N ASN A 676 34.82 10.91 1.07
CA ASN A 676 33.90 9.78 1.20
C ASN A 676 32.47 10.31 1.39
N ILE A 677 31.75 10.46 0.27
CA ILE A 677 30.37 10.98 0.21
C ILE A 677 29.33 9.94 0.70
N GLU A 678 29.74 8.73 1.11
CA GLU A 678 28.84 7.64 1.53
C GLU A 678 28.09 7.86 2.86
N GLY A 679 28.12 9.05 3.48
CA GLY A 679 27.23 9.38 4.61
C GLY A 679 27.39 8.53 5.87
N ASN A 680 28.48 7.77 6.03
CA ASN A 680 28.83 7.18 7.32
C ASN A 680 29.44 8.28 8.21
N GLU A 681 28.62 8.88 9.06
CA GLU A 681 29.06 9.79 10.12
C GLU A 681 29.86 9.03 11.20
N ASP A 682 31.15 8.80 10.96
CA ASP A 682 32.08 8.33 12.00
C ASP A 682 33.22 9.35 12.16
N ALA A 683 32.89 10.55 12.65
CA ALA A 683 33.86 11.44 13.29
C ALA A 683 33.16 12.45 14.21
N GLN A 684 33.22 12.23 15.53
CA GLN A 684 32.98 13.31 16.50
C GLN A 684 34.09 14.36 16.37
N PRO A 685 33.78 15.66 16.22
CA PRO A 685 34.78 16.71 16.35
C PRO A 685 35.23 16.78 17.82
N GLY A 686 36.51 16.51 18.06
CA GLY A 686 37.13 16.68 19.36
C GLY A 686 37.05 18.13 19.84
N VAL A 687 36.60 18.30 21.08
CA VAL A 687 36.53 19.56 21.81
C VAL A 687 37.91 20.22 21.89
N SER A 688 38.05 21.42 21.33
CA SER A 688 39.05 22.39 21.77
C SER A 688 38.61 23.82 21.48
N GLY A 689 38.64 24.68 22.50
CA GLY A 689 38.69 26.13 22.33
C GLY A 689 37.35 26.84 22.45
N GLN A 690 37.01 27.19 23.67
CA GLN A 690 35.98 28.15 24.04
C GLN A 690 36.48 29.55 23.68
N GLU A 691 35.81 30.27 22.78
CA GLU A 691 35.83 31.73 22.71
C GLU A 691 34.53 32.25 22.06
N ASP A 692 33.94 33.20 22.77
CA ASP A 692 32.63 33.85 22.70
C ASP A 692 32.04 34.18 21.31
N LEU A 693 30.75 33.86 21.12
CA LEU A 693 29.83 34.49 20.15
C LEU A 693 28.38 34.36 20.66
N ASP A 694 28.10 35.02 21.79
CA ASP A 694 26.74 35.39 22.19
C ASP A 694 26.33 36.64 21.39
N ASP A 695 25.51 36.47 20.35
CA ASP A 695 24.35 37.32 20.00
C ASP A 695 23.93 37.00 18.56
N LEU A 696 22.79 36.32 18.39
CA LEU A 696 21.86 36.47 17.26
C LEU A 696 20.56 35.72 17.65
N SER A 697 19.59 36.48 18.13
CA SER A 697 18.23 36.01 18.46
C SER A 697 17.45 35.62 17.19
N LEU A 698 16.79 34.47 17.24
CA LEU A 698 15.99 33.83 16.18
C LEU A 698 14.55 34.39 16.05
N ASP A 699 14.32 35.65 16.38
CA ASP A 699 12.97 36.21 16.52
C ASP A 699 12.49 37.09 15.34
N ASP A 700 13.25 37.24 14.25
CA ASP A 700 12.89 38.14 13.12
C ASP A 700 12.80 37.45 11.75
N ILE A 701 12.25 36.23 11.68
CA ILE A 701 11.81 35.65 10.39
C ILE A 701 10.28 35.74 10.32
N ASP A 702 9.79 36.75 9.59
CA ASP A 702 8.37 36.95 9.30
C ASP A 702 7.86 35.91 8.29
N PHE A 703 7.25 34.84 8.83
CA PHE A 703 6.66 33.73 8.08
C PHE A 703 5.35 34.10 7.33
N GLN A 704 4.87 35.36 7.42
CA GLN A 704 3.58 35.74 6.81
C GLN A 704 3.65 36.03 5.30
N SER A 705 4.84 36.24 4.71
CA SER A 705 4.93 36.67 3.29
C SER A 705 5.01 35.53 2.26
N LEU A 706 5.00 34.26 2.69
CA LEU A 706 5.03 33.09 1.80
C LEU A 706 3.64 32.49 1.51
N GLY A 707 2.60 32.96 2.21
CA GLY A 707 1.24 32.40 2.14
C GLY A 707 0.34 32.97 1.04
N SER A 708 0.84 33.78 0.09
CA SER A 708 -0.02 34.51 -0.86
C SER A 708 0.31 34.32 -2.34
N ILE A 709 1.02 33.25 -2.73
CA ILE A 709 1.36 32.96 -4.14
C ILE A 709 1.00 31.51 -4.53
N LEU A 710 0.01 30.92 -3.87
CA LEU A 710 -0.55 29.61 -4.24
C LEU A 710 -2.06 29.75 -4.32
N ASP A 711 -2.53 30.47 -5.34
CA ASP A 711 -3.90 30.39 -5.82
C ASP A 711 -3.82 30.26 -7.35
N ASP A 712 -4.57 29.30 -7.87
CA ASP A 712 -4.81 28.97 -9.28
C ASP A 712 -3.82 28.01 -9.97
N ALA A 713 -3.93 26.72 -9.62
CA ALA A 713 -3.78 25.63 -10.59
C ALA A 713 -4.68 24.45 -10.17
N GLU A 714 -5.72 24.17 -10.97
CA GLU A 714 -6.45 22.91 -10.92
C GLU A 714 -5.51 21.80 -11.39
N GLU A 715 -5.16 20.85 -10.51
CA GLU A 715 -4.41 19.63 -10.87
C GLU A 715 -5.29 18.40 -10.70
N ASP A 716 -5.47 17.66 -11.79
CA ASP A 716 -6.05 16.32 -11.82
C ASP A 716 -5.09 15.34 -11.12
N GLU A 717 -5.55 14.72 -10.02
CA GLU A 717 -4.81 13.71 -9.27
C GLU A 717 -4.57 12.44 -10.12
N MET A 718 -3.33 12.21 -10.57
CA MET A 718 -2.87 10.88 -10.96
C MET A 718 -2.39 10.14 -9.70
N GLU A 719 -3.08 9.05 -9.35
CA GLU A 719 -2.66 8.17 -8.26
C GLU A 719 -1.42 7.34 -8.66
N ASP A 720 -0.37 7.40 -7.83
CA ASP A 720 0.86 6.62 -7.96
C ASP A 720 0.59 5.11 -7.98
N GLU A 721 1.20 4.46 -8.97
CA GLU A 721 1.04 3.06 -9.35
C GLU A 721 1.53 2.05 -8.30
N GLU A 722 0.88 0.89 -8.28
CA GLU A 722 1.41 -0.35 -7.69
C GLU A 722 2.72 -0.73 -8.42
N LEU A 723 3.87 -0.42 -7.79
CA LEU A 723 5.17 -0.99 -8.15
C LEU A 723 5.20 -2.46 -7.72
N ASP A 724 4.75 -3.36 -8.59
CA ASP A 724 5.02 -4.80 -8.46
C ASP A 724 6.24 -5.21 -9.31
N GLU A 725 7.16 -5.88 -8.62
CA GLU A 725 8.19 -6.85 -9.04
C GLU A 725 9.16 -6.46 -10.17
N GLU A 726 10.43 -6.27 -9.80
CA GLU A 726 11.56 -6.29 -10.75
C GLU A 726 11.58 -7.63 -11.52
N PRO A 727 11.87 -7.61 -12.84
CA PRO A 727 11.95 -8.83 -13.64
C PRO A 727 13.05 -9.75 -13.09
N THR A 728 12.76 -11.05 -13.03
CA THR A 728 13.75 -12.03 -12.59
C THR A 728 14.85 -12.21 -13.64
N GLU A 729 16.04 -12.70 -13.25
CA GLU A 729 17.14 -12.96 -14.21
C GLU A 729 16.70 -13.90 -15.36
N ASP A 730 15.68 -14.73 -15.15
CA ASP A 730 15.09 -15.60 -16.17
C ASP A 730 14.26 -14.83 -17.22
N ASP A 731 13.64 -13.70 -16.87
CA ASP A 731 12.87 -12.85 -17.79
C ASP A 731 13.80 -12.05 -18.73
N LEU A 732 14.97 -11.63 -18.22
CA LEU A 732 16.02 -10.99 -19.01
C LEU A 732 16.64 -11.95 -20.02
N LEU A 733 16.84 -13.21 -19.63
CA LEU A 733 17.37 -14.25 -20.52
C LEU A 733 16.42 -14.62 -21.65
N ALA A 734 15.10 -14.60 -21.42
CA ALA A 734 14.10 -14.82 -22.45
C ALA A 734 14.12 -13.71 -23.52
N SER A 735 14.37 -12.46 -23.12
CA SER A 735 14.45 -11.31 -24.03
C SER A 735 15.68 -11.34 -24.96
N ILE A 736 16.75 -12.00 -24.55
CA ILE A 736 18.02 -12.09 -25.30
C ILE A 736 18.00 -13.26 -26.31
N LEU A 737 17.17 -14.28 -26.07
CA LEU A 737 17.08 -15.47 -26.92
C LEU A 737 16.11 -15.33 -28.11
N ASP A 738 15.31 -14.26 -28.17
CA ASP A 738 14.26 -14.07 -29.21
C ASP A 738 14.73 -13.27 -30.44
N THR A 739 16.02 -12.94 -30.53
CA THR A 739 16.65 -12.46 -31.76
C THR A 739 17.36 -13.61 -32.47
N ASP A 740 16.61 -14.37 -33.26
CA ASP A 740 17.10 -14.93 -34.52
C ASP A 740 15.95 -15.40 -35.42
N LEU A 741 15.81 -14.68 -36.56
CA LEU A 741 15.39 -15.12 -37.90
C LEU A 741 13.98 -15.71 -38.11
N GLU A 742 13.15 -15.00 -38.89
CA GLU A 742 12.57 -15.57 -40.12
C GLU A 742 12.10 -14.49 -41.11
N GLU A 743 12.48 -14.70 -42.38
CA GLU A 743 12.07 -13.96 -43.58
C GLU A 743 10.58 -14.22 -43.88
N GLU A 744 9.79 -13.18 -44.18
CA GLU A 744 8.75 -13.21 -45.22
C GLU A 744 8.08 -11.81 -45.41
N ASP A 745 7.58 -11.58 -46.63
CA ASP A 745 6.81 -10.44 -47.13
C ASP A 745 7.54 -9.14 -47.53
N LEU A 746 8.40 -9.32 -48.55
CA LEU A 746 8.67 -8.32 -49.59
C LEU A 746 7.63 -8.50 -50.72
N GLY A 747 6.48 -7.85 -50.60
CA GLY A 747 5.43 -7.97 -51.61
C GLY A 747 4.20 -7.11 -51.33
N ASP A 748 4.30 -5.81 -51.64
CA ASP A 748 3.22 -4.95 -52.13
C ASP A 748 3.46 -3.50 -51.69
N LEU A 749 4.28 -2.76 -52.47
CA LEU A 749 4.27 -1.30 -52.50
C LEU A 749 5.08 -0.78 -53.72
N LEU A 750 4.62 -1.11 -54.93
CA LEU A 750 5.00 -0.34 -56.12
C LEU A 750 3.78 -0.14 -57.03
N PRO A 751 3.33 1.11 -57.28
CA PRO A 751 2.40 1.39 -58.34
C PRO A 751 3.13 1.50 -59.70
N SER A 752 2.44 0.99 -60.71
CA SER A 752 2.77 0.94 -62.14
C SER A 752 3.30 2.24 -62.75
N LEU A 753 4.43 2.16 -63.47
CA LEU A 753 4.77 3.04 -64.58
C LEU A 753 5.45 2.22 -65.68
N ASP A 754 4.66 1.88 -66.71
CA ASP A 754 5.16 1.51 -68.04
C ASP A 754 5.79 2.74 -68.69
N GLY A 755 6.95 2.57 -69.33
CA GLY A 755 7.63 3.63 -70.07
C GLY A 755 8.96 3.18 -70.65
N ASP A 756 8.88 2.67 -71.88
CA ASP A 756 9.92 2.19 -72.79
C ASP A 756 11.26 2.95 -72.82
N ASP A 757 12.30 2.17 -73.16
CA ASP A 757 13.50 2.50 -73.92
C ASP A 757 14.40 3.66 -73.42
N LEU A 758 15.65 3.31 -73.09
CA LEU A 758 16.83 3.67 -73.89
C LEU A 758 18.14 3.21 -73.21
N ASP A 759 18.85 2.31 -73.90
CA ASP A 759 20.28 2.09 -73.79
C ASP A 759 21.06 3.41 -73.80
N PHE A 760 21.99 3.61 -72.86
CA PHE A 760 23.31 4.16 -73.18
C PHE A 760 24.39 3.59 -72.26
N SER A 761 25.37 3.02 -72.94
CA SER A 761 26.65 2.47 -72.51
C SER A 761 27.67 3.54 -72.11
N ASP A 762 28.60 3.10 -71.27
CA ASP A 762 30.04 3.41 -71.22
C ASP A 762 30.60 4.75 -70.66
N ASP A 763 31.62 4.52 -69.81
CA ASP A 763 32.83 5.31 -69.53
C ASP A 763 32.75 6.63 -68.73
N GLU A 764 33.12 6.62 -67.45
CA GLU A 764 34.50 6.81 -66.90
C GLU A 764 34.55 6.58 -65.38
#